data_AF-A0A3C1D8Y6-F1
#
_entry.id   AF-A0A3C1D8Y6-F1
#
_cell.length_a   1.000
_cell.length_b   1.000
_cell.length_c   1.000
_cell.angle_alpha   90.00
_cell.angle_beta   90.00
_cell.angle_gamma   90.00
#
_symmetry.space_group_name_H-M   'P 1'
#
loop_
_entity.id
_entity.type
_entity.pdbx_description
1 polymer ?
#
loop_
_entity_poly.entity_id
_entity_poly.type
_entity_poly.pdbx_seq_one_letter_code
_entity_poly.pdbx_strand_id
1 'polypeptide(L)'
;GMTPKEQIRAIHERCAELYPIQESYYEHVRGSLAKQGVRHLRPEDLSDEQRNYLSGLVKHNIEPFLSPQIINSRHPFPHLENGKLYILVRLDDEADQTAKKKKSKADKASAAEGVVLGLIPLPHQCERVIKLPGRGFQFILLEHAIEMFAEDIFSMYSIKHTNVICVTRNADMDASQGDDSSDEDYREHMKRLLKQRARLAPVRLECERPLSPVVEKMMLKKLGLKRGQVYDTIVPLDLSFTWGLGDHLSEKKRAKLSNPPFTPAWPAEFKRTGRIMDQIGERDILLSYPYESMDPFVQLLKEAAVDPDVISIKITLYRLASQSQLAEALIAAAENGKEVMALFELRARFDESNNIEWSQRFEQAGCHVIYGFHDYKVHSKICCITRRTPEGVKHITQLGTGNYNEKTAKLYTDLSFITTDEAFGQDAVRFFRNMLLENVSDEYEVLRVAPLQIKPMILDNLDEQIRLARAGKPCGAFLKANSITDKDVIEKIAEASQAGVNVTLFVRGICCLVPEVKGATDNVRVVSIVGRLLEHSRIYCFGVGEDCRMYLSSADLMTRNLDKRIEIAWPIFNPEIKKRILDGIDICMKDTAKLRQLKSNKTYTPLGSLCDVDENGEALPPFDAQDALLEKAAAASKTAAIEEAVEETRASVEGTSAATGAATGSAAAAAAGPAAAAGSAAAGDAGDATSAAAAGSAEQGSDNPDGAEEAPKKKKGFLAWLFG
;
A
#
# COMPACT_ATOMS: atom_id res chain seq x y z
N GLY A 1 -15.74 -7.65 -28.74
CA GLY A 1 -15.80 -7.16 -27.35
C GLY A 1 -17.06 -6.34 -27.15
N MET A 2 -17.35 -5.92 -25.92
CA MET A 2 -18.46 -5.01 -25.61
C MET A 2 -18.13 -3.57 -26.05
N THR A 3 -19.12 -2.83 -26.55
CA THR A 3 -19.05 -1.38 -26.74
C THR A 3 -19.02 -0.65 -25.39
N PRO A 4 -18.57 0.62 -25.31
CA PRO A 4 -18.56 1.37 -24.04
C PRO A 4 -19.92 1.42 -23.32
N LYS A 5 -21.02 1.54 -24.08
CA LYS A 5 -22.38 1.52 -23.52
C LYS A 5 -22.74 0.16 -22.92
N GLU A 6 -22.34 -0.92 -23.56
CA GLU A 6 -22.55 -2.28 -23.06
C GLU A 6 -21.69 -2.56 -21.83
N GLN A 7 -20.46 -2.06 -21.79
CA GLN A 7 -19.59 -2.16 -20.60
C GLN A 7 -20.20 -1.44 -19.40
N ILE A 8 -20.67 -0.19 -19.57
CA ILE A 8 -21.34 0.56 -18.48
C ILE A 8 -22.58 -0.19 -17.99
N ARG A 9 -23.37 -0.76 -18.89
CA ARG A 9 -24.54 -1.57 -18.51
C ARG A 9 -24.13 -2.80 -17.70
N ALA A 10 -23.14 -3.56 -18.16
CA ALA A 10 -22.63 -4.73 -17.46
C ALA A 10 -22.03 -4.38 -16.08
N ILE A 11 -21.39 -3.21 -15.95
CA ILE A 11 -20.90 -2.69 -14.66
C ILE A 11 -22.07 -2.42 -13.72
N HIS A 12 -23.13 -1.75 -14.18
CA HIS A 12 -24.29 -1.49 -13.32
C HIS A 12 -25.00 -2.78 -12.89
N GLU A 13 -25.17 -3.74 -13.80
CA GLU A 13 -25.72 -5.07 -13.50
C GLU A 13 -24.86 -5.78 -12.44
N ARG A 14 -23.53 -5.78 -12.62
CA ARG A 14 -22.61 -6.38 -11.66
C ARG A 14 -22.62 -5.67 -10.31
N CYS A 15 -22.71 -4.33 -10.29
CA CYS A 15 -22.86 -3.57 -9.05
C CYS A 15 -24.14 -3.97 -8.31
N ALA A 16 -25.27 -4.06 -9.01
CA ALA A 16 -26.55 -4.46 -8.41
C ALA A 16 -26.49 -5.86 -7.76
N GLU A 17 -25.69 -6.79 -8.30
CA GLU A 17 -25.43 -8.09 -7.67
C GLU A 17 -24.53 -8.01 -6.43
N LEU A 18 -23.60 -7.04 -6.38
CA LEU A 18 -22.61 -6.91 -5.31
C LEU A 18 -23.16 -6.22 -4.06
N TYR A 19 -24.11 -5.29 -4.18
CA TYR A 19 -24.70 -4.61 -3.02
C TYR A 19 -25.35 -5.59 -2.02
N PRO A 20 -26.23 -6.53 -2.41
CA PRO A 20 -26.80 -7.50 -1.47
C PRO A 20 -25.75 -8.40 -0.80
N ILE A 21 -24.68 -8.74 -1.53
CA ILE A 21 -23.56 -9.51 -0.97
C ILE A 21 -22.84 -8.69 0.11
N GLN A 22 -22.57 -7.42 -0.17
CA GLN A 22 -21.95 -6.49 0.77
C GLN A 22 -22.80 -6.33 2.05
N GLU A 23 -24.11 -6.17 1.90
CA GLU A 23 -25.06 -6.05 3.01
C GLU A 23 -25.05 -7.29 3.91
N SER A 24 -25.10 -8.48 3.29
CA SER A 24 -25.04 -9.74 4.03
C SER A 24 -23.75 -9.86 4.85
N TYR A 25 -22.60 -9.49 4.28
CA TYR A 25 -21.33 -9.50 5.01
C TYR A 25 -21.29 -8.45 6.11
N TYR A 26 -21.78 -7.25 5.83
CA TYR A 26 -21.83 -6.17 6.82
C TYR A 26 -22.66 -6.55 8.04
N GLU A 27 -23.86 -7.09 7.83
CA GLU A 27 -24.73 -7.54 8.92
C GLU A 27 -24.13 -8.70 9.71
N HIS A 28 -23.49 -9.65 9.01
CA HIS A 28 -22.79 -10.76 9.65
C HIS A 28 -21.65 -10.26 10.57
N VAL A 29 -20.82 -9.32 10.08
CA VAL A 29 -19.73 -8.74 10.86
C VAL A 29 -20.26 -7.90 12.02
N ARG A 30 -21.29 -7.08 11.79
CA ARG A 30 -21.97 -6.28 12.83
C ARG A 30 -22.51 -7.17 13.94
N GLY A 31 -23.20 -8.26 13.60
CA GLY A 31 -23.72 -9.23 14.56
C GLY A 31 -22.61 -9.97 15.32
N SER A 32 -21.51 -10.31 14.66
CA SER A 32 -20.36 -10.96 15.28
C SER A 32 -19.63 -10.04 16.27
N LEU A 33 -19.46 -8.76 15.92
CA LEU A 33 -18.93 -7.73 16.82
C LEU A 33 -19.86 -7.49 18.02
N ALA A 34 -21.18 -7.50 17.80
CA ALA A 34 -22.16 -7.31 18.86
C ALA A 34 -22.07 -8.38 19.95
N LYS A 35 -21.82 -9.65 19.57
CA LYS A 35 -21.55 -10.77 20.51
C LYS A 35 -20.29 -10.53 21.36
N GLN A 36 -19.33 -9.80 20.82
CA GLN A 36 -18.11 -9.42 21.53
C GLN A 36 -18.30 -8.12 22.35
N GLY A 37 -19.48 -7.51 22.35
CA GLY A 37 -19.78 -6.27 23.06
C GLY A 37 -19.26 -5.02 22.35
N VAL A 38 -19.17 -5.06 21.02
CA VAL A 38 -18.98 -3.89 20.14
C VAL A 38 -20.26 -3.74 19.32
N ARG A 39 -21.09 -2.75 19.64
CA ARG A 39 -22.45 -2.63 19.10
C ARG A 39 -22.60 -1.33 18.33
N HIS A 40 -22.80 -1.46 17.02
CA HIS A 40 -23.33 -0.38 16.19
C HIS A 40 -24.86 -0.39 16.32
N LEU A 41 -25.38 0.54 17.11
CA LEU A 41 -26.82 0.69 17.36
C LEU A 41 -27.47 1.57 16.31
N ARG A 42 -28.68 1.18 15.91
CA ARG A 42 -29.57 2.01 15.10
C ARG A 42 -30.53 2.80 16.00
N PRO A 43 -31.20 3.85 15.48
CA PRO A 43 -32.19 4.61 16.23
C PRO A 43 -33.23 3.75 16.95
N GLU A 44 -33.68 2.65 16.35
CA GLU A 44 -34.64 1.69 16.93
C GLU A 44 -34.06 0.85 18.08
N ASP A 45 -32.74 0.68 18.15
CA ASP A 45 -32.06 -0.13 19.17
C ASP A 45 -31.77 0.65 20.47
N LEU A 46 -31.96 1.98 20.48
CA LEU A 46 -31.59 2.86 21.59
C LEU A 46 -32.54 2.72 22.78
N SER A 47 -31.97 2.60 23.99
CA SER A 47 -32.71 2.74 25.25
C SER A 47 -33.12 4.18 25.52
N ASP A 48 -34.08 4.39 26.42
CA ASP A 48 -34.52 5.75 26.81
C ASP A 48 -33.38 6.59 27.40
N GLU A 49 -32.50 5.96 28.19
CA GLU A 49 -31.29 6.61 28.71
C GLU A 49 -30.36 7.07 27.58
N GLN A 50 -30.12 6.21 26.59
CA GLN A 50 -29.29 6.52 25.43
C GLN A 50 -29.92 7.61 24.55
N ARG A 51 -31.25 7.59 24.36
CA ARG A 51 -31.98 8.64 23.64
C ARG A 51 -31.86 9.99 24.33
N ASN A 52 -32.03 10.02 25.66
CA ASN A 52 -31.90 11.24 26.45
C ASN A 52 -30.47 11.80 26.41
N TYR A 53 -29.47 10.93 26.55
CA TYR A 53 -28.06 11.31 26.40
C TYR A 53 -27.77 11.90 25.02
N LEU A 54 -28.22 11.21 23.96
CA LEU A 54 -28.01 11.64 22.58
C LEU A 54 -28.71 12.98 22.29
N SER A 55 -29.90 13.20 22.87
CA SER A 55 -30.63 14.47 22.76
C SER A 55 -29.89 15.66 23.35
N GLY A 56 -29.35 15.50 24.57
CA GLY A 56 -28.51 16.55 25.15
C GLY A 56 -27.26 16.81 24.31
N LEU A 57 -26.59 15.76 23.86
CA LEU A 57 -25.38 15.87 23.04
C LEU A 57 -25.67 16.57 21.71
N VAL A 58 -26.72 16.18 21.00
CA VAL A 58 -27.05 16.78 19.70
C VAL A 58 -27.36 18.27 19.88
N LYS A 59 -28.23 18.64 20.82
CA LYS A 59 -28.64 20.03 21.04
C LYS A 59 -27.50 20.95 21.46
N HIS A 60 -26.61 20.47 22.34
CA HIS A 60 -25.56 21.31 22.92
C HIS A 60 -24.23 21.27 22.17
N ASN A 61 -23.93 20.18 21.46
CA ASN A 61 -22.59 19.94 20.90
C ASN A 61 -22.58 19.73 19.39
N ILE A 62 -23.70 19.39 18.75
CA ILE A 62 -23.75 19.08 17.31
C ILE A 62 -24.55 20.12 16.54
N GLU A 63 -25.76 20.45 17.01
CA GLU A 63 -26.69 21.41 16.39
C GLU A 63 -26.04 22.77 16.07
N PRO A 64 -25.17 23.36 16.92
CA PRO A 64 -24.49 24.62 16.60
C PRO A 64 -23.63 24.59 15.34
N PHE A 65 -23.22 23.40 14.88
CA PHE A 65 -22.42 23.21 13.66
C PHE A 65 -23.27 22.84 12.44
N LEU A 66 -24.56 22.58 12.62
CA LEU A 66 -25.45 22.21 11.52
C LEU A 66 -25.85 23.44 10.70
N SER A 67 -25.92 23.25 9.38
CA SER A 67 -26.40 24.27 8.44
C SER A 67 -27.52 23.68 7.58
N PRO A 68 -28.70 23.42 8.16
CA PRO A 68 -29.85 22.86 7.45
C PRO A 68 -30.35 23.84 6.37
N GLN A 69 -30.76 23.30 5.22
CA GLN A 69 -31.20 24.08 4.08
C GLN A 69 -32.52 23.55 3.54
N ILE A 70 -33.44 24.47 3.21
CA ILE A 70 -34.65 24.16 2.45
C ILE A 70 -34.33 24.25 0.95
N ILE A 71 -34.90 23.34 0.17
CA ILE A 71 -34.81 23.29 -1.28
C ILE A 71 -36.22 23.42 -1.85
N ASN A 72 -36.46 24.49 -2.60
CA ASN A 72 -37.71 24.78 -3.30
C ASN A 72 -37.46 25.70 -4.51
N SER A 73 -38.49 26.38 -5.02
CA SER A 73 -38.36 27.30 -6.16
C SER A 73 -37.53 28.56 -5.85
N ARG A 74 -37.50 29.00 -4.58
CA ARG A 74 -36.76 30.19 -4.10
C ARG A 74 -35.38 29.83 -3.55
N HIS A 75 -35.21 28.60 -3.05
CA HIS A 75 -33.95 28.05 -2.57
C HIS A 75 -33.50 26.91 -3.50
N PRO A 76 -32.60 27.18 -4.46
CA PRO A 76 -32.23 26.19 -5.46
C PRO A 76 -31.49 25.00 -4.85
N PHE A 77 -31.52 23.87 -5.58
CA PHE A 77 -30.80 22.66 -5.20
C PHE A 77 -29.30 22.94 -5.07
N PRO A 78 -28.68 22.70 -3.90
CA PRO A 78 -27.28 23.04 -3.67
C PRO A 78 -26.34 22.07 -4.39
N HIS A 79 -25.07 22.46 -4.47
CA HIS A 79 -24.03 21.55 -4.95
C HIS A 79 -23.70 20.51 -3.87
N LEU A 80 -23.92 19.23 -4.18
CA LEU A 80 -23.50 18.13 -3.32
C LEU A 80 -22.04 17.76 -3.62
N GLU A 81 -21.19 17.83 -2.60
CA GLU A 81 -19.76 17.51 -2.69
C GLU A 81 -19.53 16.01 -2.92
N ASN A 82 -18.42 15.69 -3.59
CA ASN A 82 -18.06 14.32 -3.89
C ASN A 82 -17.76 13.51 -2.62
N GLY A 83 -18.46 12.41 -2.42
CA GLY A 83 -18.22 11.48 -1.30
C GLY A 83 -18.64 12.02 0.07
N LYS A 84 -19.27 13.19 0.15
CA LYS A 84 -19.81 13.73 1.40
C LYS A 84 -21.22 13.20 1.66
N LEU A 85 -21.50 12.98 2.94
CA LEU A 85 -22.81 12.52 3.40
C LEU A 85 -23.74 13.71 3.67
N TYR A 86 -24.99 13.54 3.28
CA TYR A 86 -26.06 14.50 3.54
C TYR A 86 -27.30 13.75 4.03
N ILE A 87 -28.06 14.35 4.94
CA ILE A 87 -29.38 13.87 5.31
C ILE A 87 -30.39 14.63 4.46
N LEU A 88 -31.07 13.89 3.60
CA LEU A 88 -32.16 14.36 2.76
C LEU A 88 -33.48 14.18 3.50
N VAL A 89 -34.22 15.26 3.66
CA VAL A 89 -35.50 15.28 4.35
C VAL A 89 -36.60 15.65 3.36
N ARG A 90 -37.67 14.87 3.30
CA ARG A 90 -38.87 15.23 2.54
C ARG A 90 -39.85 15.94 3.46
N LEU A 91 -40.14 17.18 3.13
CA LEU A 91 -41.02 18.06 3.89
C LEU A 91 -42.38 18.17 3.20
N ASP A 92 -43.44 18.18 4.00
CA ASP A 92 -44.78 18.58 3.57
C ASP A 92 -45.08 20.00 4.06
N ASP A 93 -45.72 20.77 3.20
CA ASP A 93 -46.15 22.14 3.48
C ASP A 93 -47.45 22.08 4.33
N GLU A 94 -47.32 21.79 5.62
CA GLU A 94 -48.43 21.58 6.56
C GLU A 94 -48.74 22.81 7.45
N ALA A 95 -48.13 23.97 7.20
CA ALA A 95 -48.37 25.18 8.00
C ALA A 95 -49.70 25.90 7.69
N ASP A 96 -50.54 25.40 6.77
CA ASP A 96 -51.81 26.06 6.37
C ASP A 96 -53.06 25.18 6.59
N GLN A 97 -53.09 24.40 7.67
CA GLN A 97 -54.28 23.61 8.07
C GLN A 97 -55.50 24.48 8.49
N THR A 98 -55.35 25.80 8.63
CA THR A 98 -56.50 26.73 8.76
C THR A 98 -57.21 27.04 7.44
N ALA A 99 -56.65 26.66 6.28
CA ALA A 99 -57.23 26.92 4.96
C ALA A 99 -57.74 25.65 4.26
N LYS A 100 -58.49 24.77 4.97
CA LYS A 100 -59.28 23.71 4.31
C LYS A 100 -60.49 24.30 3.58
N LYS A 101 -60.29 24.94 2.41
CA LYS A 101 -61.37 25.15 1.42
C LYS A 101 -60.89 24.91 -0.01
N LYS A 102 -61.40 23.81 -0.58
CA LYS A 102 -61.56 23.47 -2.01
C LYS A 102 -60.34 23.66 -2.92
N LYS A 103 -59.56 22.59 -3.13
CA LYS A 103 -58.72 22.44 -4.34
C LYS A 103 -59.41 21.56 -5.38
N SER A 104 -59.39 22.01 -6.63
CA SER A 104 -60.03 21.37 -7.79
C SER A 104 -59.09 20.33 -8.41
N LYS A 105 -59.60 19.47 -9.33
CA LYS A 105 -58.80 18.46 -10.05
C LYS A 105 -57.65 19.06 -10.88
N ALA A 106 -57.67 20.36 -11.20
CA ALA A 106 -56.60 21.06 -11.92
C ALA A 106 -55.38 21.38 -11.03
N ASP A 107 -55.57 21.51 -9.71
CA ASP A 107 -54.49 21.82 -8.75
C ASP A 107 -53.61 20.59 -8.41
N LYS A 108 -54.00 19.39 -8.86
CA LYS A 108 -53.20 18.17 -8.70
C LYS A 108 -52.07 18.06 -9.72
N ALA A 109 -52.13 18.80 -10.83
CA ALA A 109 -51.09 18.81 -11.85
C ALA A 109 -49.91 19.75 -11.50
N SER A 110 -50.13 20.82 -10.73
CA SER A 110 -49.06 21.70 -10.21
C SER A 110 -48.42 21.17 -8.92
N ALA A 111 -49.00 20.17 -8.26
CA ALA A 111 -48.44 19.55 -7.06
C ALA A 111 -47.11 18.80 -7.30
N ALA A 112 -46.76 18.52 -8.56
CA ALA A 112 -45.45 17.97 -8.93
C ALA A 112 -44.30 19.01 -8.82
N GLU A 113 -44.61 20.31 -8.73
CA GLU A 113 -43.65 21.41 -8.52
C GLU A 113 -43.49 21.80 -7.04
N GLY A 114 -44.31 21.24 -6.14
CA GLY A 114 -44.39 21.63 -4.72
C GLY A 114 -43.72 20.69 -3.72
N VAL A 115 -42.67 19.94 -4.13
CA VAL A 115 -41.91 19.10 -3.19
C VAL A 115 -40.86 19.96 -2.50
N VAL A 116 -41.07 20.22 -1.21
CA VAL A 116 -40.08 20.88 -0.36
C VAL A 116 -39.14 19.81 0.18
N LEU A 117 -37.84 19.99 -0.03
CA LEU A 117 -36.83 19.12 0.58
C LEU A 117 -36.05 19.91 1.62
N GLY A 118 -35.68 19.26 2.71
CA GLY A 118 -34.61 19.68 3.60
C GLY A 118 -33.33 18.94 3.25
N LEU A 119 -32.19 19.59 3.45
CA LEU A 119 -30.88 18.98 3.33
C LEU A 119 -30.02 19.40 4.51
N ILE A 120 -29.39 18.42 5.17
CA ILE A 120 -28.47 18.66 6.28
C ILE A 120 -27.10 18.06 5.91
N PRO A 121 -26.06 18.87 5.63
CA PRO A 121 -24.70 18.36 5.47
C PRO A 121 -24.17 17.86 6.81
N LEU A 122 -23.41 16.76 6.80
CA LEU A 122 -22.72 16.31 8.01
C LEU A 122 -21.58 17.28 8.37
N PRO A 123 -21.51 17.74 9.64
CA PRO A 123 -20.44 18.63 10.10
C PRO A 123 -19.12 17.85 10.22
N HIS A 124 -18.02 18.43 9.73
CA HIS A 124 -16.69 17.81 9.78
C HIS A 124 -15.99 17.99 11.14
N GLN A 125 -16.50 18.89 11.97
CA GLN A 125 -15.97 19.21 13.30
C GLN A 125 -16.42 18.19 14.36
N CYS A 126 -17.39 17.34 14.05
CA CYS A 126 -17.93 16.35 14.97
C CYS A 126 -17.32 14.97 14.70
N GLU A 127 -17.08 14.20 15.76
CA GLU A 127 -16.72 12.79 15.62
C GLU A 127 -17.88 12.02 14.99
N ARG A 128 -17.58 11.23 13.96
CA ARG A 128 -18.60 10.43 13.26
C ARG A 128 -19.08 9.24 14.08
N VAL A 129 -18.26 8.73 15.00
CA VAL A 129 -18.59 7.63 15.91
C VAL A 129 -18.97 8.21 17.27
N ILE A 130 -20.26 8.24 17.59
CA ILE A 130 -20.75 8.76 18.87
C ILE A 130 -20.85 7.60 19.85
N LYS A 131 -20.00 7.60 20.88
CA LYS A 131 -20.06 6.62 21.97
C LYS A 131 -21.32 6.85 22.81
N LEU A 132 -22.05 5.77 23.09
CA LEU A 132 -23.26 5.77 23.89
C LEU A 132 -23.02 5.17 25.29
N PRO A 133 -23.77 5.61 26.32
CA PRO A 133 -23.73 4.97 27.63
C PRO A 133 -24.20 3.52 27.54
N GLY A 134 -23.59 2.65 28.35
CA GLY A 134 -23.95 1.23 28.45
C GLY A 134 -22.74 0.30 28.58
N ARG A 135 -23.02 -1.01 28.64
CA ARG A 135 -21.97 -2.05 28.77
C ARG A 135 -21.27 -2.28 27.43
N GLY A 136 -19.94 -2.36 27.47
CA GLY A 136 -19.12 -2.58 26.28
C GLY A 136 -18.90 -1.29 25.50
N PHE A 137 -18.56 -1.43 24.21
CA PHE A 137 -18.47 -0.28 23.31
C PHE A 137 -19.74 -0.24 22.46
N GLN A 138 -20.65 0.67 22.80
CA GLN A 138 -21.88 0.92 22.05
C GLN A 138 -21.77 2.28 21.40
N PHE A 139 -22.15 2.38 20.13
CA PHE A 139 -22.06 3.62 19.39
C PHE A 139 -23.16 3.72 18.35
N ILE A 140 -23.47 4.96 17.97
CA ILE A 140 -24.29 5.31 16.82
C ILE A 140 -23.48 6.21 15.89
N LEU A 141 -23.78 6.18 14.59
CA LEU A 141 -23.15 7.08 13.63
C LEU A 141 -23.80 8.47 13.68
N LEU A 142 -22.99 9.49 13.45
CA LEU A 142 -23.39 10.90 13.49
C LEU A 142 -24.56 11.20 12.53
N GLU A 143 -24.55 10.63 11.33
CA GLU A 143 -25.67 10.76 10.38
C GLU A 143 -27.01 10.31 10.97
N HIS A 144 -27.05 9.18 11.67
CA HIS A 144 -28.27 8.66 12.28
C HIS A 144 -28.66 9.44 13.52
N ALA A 145 -27.68 9.92 14.29
CA ALA A 145 -27.94 10.81 15.40
C ALA A 145 -28.61 12.10 14.93
N ILE A 146 -28.06 12.79 13.92
CA ILE A 146 -28.65 14.03 13.38
C ILE A 146 -30.02 13.74 12.75
N GLU A 147 -30.18 12.61 12.05
CA GLU A 147 -31.44 12.22 11.42
C GLU A 147 -32.58 12.13 12.44
N MET A 148 -32.33 11.64 13.65
CA MET A 148 -33.32 11.59 14.73
C MET A 148 -33.83 12.99 15.18
N PHE A 149 -33.04 14.05 14.96
CA PHE A 149 -33.41 15.42 15.32
C PHE A 149 -33.89 16.24 14.11
N ALA A 150 -34.12 15.59 12.96
CA ALA A 150 -34.62 16.29 11.78
C ALA A 150 -35.94 17.02 12.06
N GLU A 151 -36.84 16.46 12.89
CA GLU A 151 -38.12 17.07 13.26
C GLU A 151 -37.94 18.36 14.08
N ASP A 152 -36.97 18.40 15.01
CA ASP A 152 -36.63 19.60 15.77
C ASP A 152 -36.05 20.69 14.84
N ILE A 153 -35.14 20.27 13.94
CA ILE A 153 -34.45 21.15 12.98
C ILE A 153 -35.43 21.78 11.98
N PHE A 154 -36.39 21.00 11.47
CA PHE A 154 -37.40 21.43 10.52
C PHE A 154 -38.79 21.58 11.17
N SER A 155 -38.83 22.08 12.41
CA SER A 155 -40.05 22.19 13.23
C SER A 155 -41.24 22.92 12.59
N MET A 156 -41.01 23.74 11.57
CA MET A 156 -42.05 24.45 10.82
C MET A 156 -42.73 23.59 9.74
N TYR A 157 -42.28 22.34 9.54
CA TYR A 157 -42.74 21.44 8.49
C TYR A 157 -43.10 20.07 9.06
N SER A 158 -44.01 19.36 8.39
CA SER A 158 -44.21 17.93 8.66
C SER A 158 -43.18 17.12 7.87
N ILE A 159 -42.42 16.27 8.55
CA ILE A 159 -41.46 15.37 7.90
C ILE A 159 -42.17 14.11 7.42
N LYS A 160 -42.04 13.79 6.13
CA LYS A 160 -42.56 12.54 5.55
C LYS A 160 -41.55 11.41 5.58
N HIS A 161 -40.30 11.71 5.27
CA HIS A 161 -39.25 10.71 5.15
C HIS A 161 -37.87 11.37 5.24
N THR A 162 -36.92 10.66 5.82
CA THR A 162 -35.52 11.05 5.91
C THR A 162 -34.63 9.96 5.33
N ASN A 163 -33.52 10.35 4.73
CA ASN A 163 -32.58 9.42 4.11
C ASN A 163 -31.17 9.98 4.11
N VAL A 164 -30.17 9.16 4.44
CA VAL A 164 -28.76 9.53 4.26
C VAL A 164 -28.38 9.26 2.81
N ILE A 165 -27.78 10.25 2.15
CA ILE A 165 -27.37 10.17 0.75
C ILE A 165 -25.90 10.53 0.56
N CYS A 166 -25.29 9.95 -0.47
CA CYS A 166 -23.92 10.24 -0.90
C CYS A 166 -23.87 10.35 -2.43
N VAL A 167 -23.22 11.39 -2.96
CA VAL A 167 -23.00 11.55 -4.40
C VAL A 167 -21.55 11.26 -4.73
N THR A 168 -21.32 10.30 -5.63
CA THR A 168 -20.02 10.09 -6.26
C THR A 168 -19.97 10.82 -7.59
N ARG A 169 -18.91 11.59 -7.82
CA ARG A 169 -18.65 12.36 -9.04
C ARG A 169 -17.46 11.80 -9.78
N ASN A 170 -17.41 12.07 -11.08
CA ASN A 170 -16.23 11.78 -11.86
C ASN A 170 -15.00 12.46 -11.24
N ALA A 171 -13.85 11.84 -11.37
CA ALA A 171 -12.57 12.36 -10.90
C ALA A 171 -11.60 12.58 -12.06
N ASP A 172 -11.98 12.27 -13.29
CA ASP A 172 -11.14 12.46 -14.47
C ASP A 172 -11.34 13.85 -15.06
N MET A 173 -10.29 14.65 -15.00
CA MET A 173 -10.12 15.86 -15.80
C MET A 173 -8.89 15.65 -16.66
N ASP A 174 -9.02 15.89 -17.95
CA ASP A 174 -7.88 15.91 -18.84
C ASP A 174 -7.16 17.25 -18.61
N ALA A 175 -6.02 17.20 -17.92
CA ALA A 175 -5.22 18.40 -17.64
C ALA A 175 -4.56 18.98 -18.91
N SER A 176 -4.67 18.26 -20.04
CA SER A 176 -4.29 18.74 -21.38
C SER A 176 -5.37 19.61 -22.04
N GLN A 177 -6.58 19.67 -21.48
CA GLN A 177 -7.67 20.53 -21.95
C GLN A 177 -7.59 21.88 -21.22
N GLY A 178 -6.57 22.66 -21.54
CA GLY A 178 -6.37 24.04 -21.07
C GLY A 178 -5.61 24.82 -22.15
N ASP A 179 -5.95 26.09 -22.34
CA ASP A 179 -5.33 26.95 -23.35
C ASP A 179 -3.83 27.08 -23.04
N ASP A 180 -2.96 26.60 -23.95
CA ASP A 180 -1.48 26.72 -23.90
C ASP A 180 -1.00 28.19 -23.97
N SER A 181 -1.94 29.15 -24.00
CA SER A 181 -1.66 30.57 -24.24
C SER A 181 -1.56 31.43 -22.97
N SER A 182 -1.58 30.87 -21.76
CA SER A 182 -1.50 31.69 -20.53
C SER A 182 -0.13 31.61 -19.89
N ASP A 183 0.52 32.76 -19.67
CA ASP A 183 1.68 32.99 -18.79
C ASP A 183 1.39 32.65 -17.29
N GLU A 184 0.51 31.68 -17.03
CA GLU A 184 -0.05 31.38 -15.72
C GLU A 184 0.76 30.27 -15.03
N ASP A 185 1.15 30.50 -13.77
CA ASP A 185 1.90 29.53 -12.95
C ASP A 185 1.15 28.18 -12.93
N TYR A 186 1.83 27.10 -13.33
CA TYR A 186 1.28 25.75 -13.39
C TYR A 186 0.57 25.35 -12.07
N ARG A 187 1.05 25.83 -10.92
CA ARG A 187 0.37 25.60 -9.63
C ARG A 187 -0.99 26.27 -9.54
N GLU A 188 -1.12 27.49 -10.03
CA GLU A 188 -2.40 28.20 -10.03
C GLU A 188 -3.40 27.52 -10.94
N HIS A 189 -2.93 27.07 -12.12
CA HIS A 189 -3.71 26.24 -13.02
C HIS A 189 -4.20 24.96 -12.32
N MET A 190 -3.32 24.22 -11.65
CA MET A 190 -3.68 23.02 -10.89
C MET A 190 -4.66 23.30 -9.75
N LYS A 191 -4.50 24.40 -9.00
CA LYS A 191 -5.46 24.82 -7.96
C LYS A 191 -6.86 25.09 -8.54
N ARG A 192 -6.93 25.69 -9.74
CA ARG A 192 -8.22 25.93 -10.44
C ARG A 192 -8.84 24.62 -10.92
N LEU A 193 -8.06 23.72 -11.52
CA LEU A 193 -8.52 22.39 -11.91
C LEU A 193 -9.08 21.60 -10.72
N LEU A 194 -8.41 21.64 -9.55
CA LEU A 194 -8.93 20.98 -8.34
C LEU A 194 -10.30 21.51 -7.91
N LYS A 195 -10.52 22.83 -8.00
CA LYS A 195 -11.84 23.43 -7.72
C LYS A 195 -12.89 23.01 -8.74
N GLN A 196 -12.53 22.88 -10.02
CA GLN A 196 -13.43 22.37 -11.06
C GLN A 196 -13.73 20.88 -10.87
N ARG A 197 -12.78 20.09 -10.39
CA ARG A 197 -12.93 18.65 -10.14
C ARG A 197 -14.05 18.35 -9.15
N ALA A 198 -14.14 19.14 -8.08
CA ALA A 198 -15.21 19.03 -7.10
C ALA A 198 -16.62 19.25 -7.72
N ARG A 199 -16.69 19.82 -8.93
CA ARG A 199 -17.90 20.13 -9.69
C ARG A 199 -18.15 19.22 -10.89
N LEU A 200 -17.33 18.19 -11.10
CA LEU A 200 -17.53 17.24 -12.19
C LEU A 200 -18.87 16.51 -12.10
N ALA A 201 -19.29 15.95 -13.24
CA ALA A 201 -20.55 15.27 -13.39
C ALA A 201 -20.73 14.15 -12.34
N PRO A 202 -21.89 14.10 -11.64
CA PRO A 202 -22.27 12.95 -10.84
C PRO A 202 -22.28 11.67 -11.68
N VAL A 203 -21.79 10.59 -11.10
CA VAL A 203 -21.78 9.26 -11.74
C VAL A 203 -22.59 8.23 -10.96
N ARG A 204 -22.81 8.47 -9.65
CA ARG A 204 -23.55 7.57 -8.75
C ARG A 204 -24.21 8.37 -7.64
N LEU A 205 -25.43 7.99 -7.28
CA LEU A 205 -26.13 8.39 -6.07
C LEU A 205 -26.36 7.15 -5.22
N GLU A 206 -25.86 7.16 -3.99
CA GLU A 206 -26.14 6.14 -2.99
C GLU A 206 -27.05 6.70 -1.92
N CYS A 207 -27.96 5.88 -1.42
CA CYS A 207 -28.87 6.20 -0.32
C CYS A 207 -29.01 5.03 0.64
N GLU A 208 -29.31 5.28 1.91
CA GLU A 208 -29.47 4.19 2.87
C GLU A 208 -30.80 3.43 2.73
N ARG A 209 -31.80 4.11 2.19
CA ARG A 209 -33.16 3.58 1.99
C ARG A 209 -33.64 3.87 0.57
N PRO A 210 -34.58 3.10 0.01
CA PRO A 210 -35.19 3.43 -1.27
C PRO A 210 -35.80 4.84 -1.25
N LEU A 211 -35.43 5.68 -2.21
CA LEU A 211 -36.05 6.99 -2.37
C LEU A 211 -37.48 6.84 -2.88
N SER A 212 -38.42 7.64 -2.37
CA SER A 212 -39.77 7.68 -2.95
C SER A 212 -39.70 8.09 -4.44
N PRO A 213 -40.59 7.58 -5.32
CA PRO A 213 -40.50 7.83 -6.77
C PRO A 213 -40.44 9.31 -7.15
N VAL A 214 -41.07 10.17 -6.35
CA VAL A 214 -41.08 11.63 -6.54
C VAL A 214 -39.70 12.23 -6.24
N VAL A 215 -39.12 11.88 -5.09
CA VAL A 215 -37.79 12.37 -4.67
C VAL A 215 -36.71 11.82 -5.61
N GLU A 216 -36.78 10.54 -5.94
CA GLU A 216 -35.84 9.89 -6.86
C GLU A 216 -35.84 10.58 -8.23
N LYS A 217 -37.02 10.81 -8.83
CA LYS A 217 -37.14 11.53 -10.10
C LYS A 217 -36.57 12.96 -10.02
N MET A 218 -36.78 13.66 -8.91
CA MET A 218 -36.21 14.99 -8.70
C MET A 218 -34.68 14.92 -8.62
N MET A 219 -34.11 14.03 -7.81
CA MET A 219 -32.67 13.86 -7.62
C MET A 219 -31.99 13.47 -8.93
N LEU A 220 -32.55 12.51 -9.68
CA LEU A 220 -32.06 12.11 -11.00
C LEU A 220 -32.01 13.30 -11.96
N LYS A 221 -33.09 14.10 -12.02
CA LYS A 221 -33.15 15.30 -12.88
C LYS A 221 -32.12 16.36 -12.45
N LYS A 222 -31.97 16.62 -11.14
CA LYS A 222 -31.06 17.64 -10.61
C LYS A 222 -29.59 17.25 -10.74
N LEU A 223 -29.27 15.96 -10.62
CA LEU A 223 -27.91 15.43 -10.71
C LEU A 223 -27.52 14.98 -12.13
N GLY A 224 -28.47 14.91 -13.07
CA GLY A 224 -28.22 14.42 -14.43
C GLY A 224 -27.94 12.91 -14.48
N LEU A 225 -28.49 12.14 -13.54
CA LEU A 225 -28.28 10.71 -13.40
C LEU A 225 -29.40 9.90 -14.07
N LYS A 226 -29.11 8.64 -14.39
CA LYS A 226 -30.09 7.63 -14.80
C LYS A 226 -30.45 6.70 -13.65
N ARG A 227 -31.58 5.99 -13.76
CA ARG A 227 -32.06 5.08 -12.70
C ARG A 227 -31.03 4.02 -12.30
N GLY A 228 -30.31 3.46 -13.26
CA GLY A 228 -29.25 2.46 -13.01
C GLY A 228 -28.00 3.00 -12.33
N GLN A 229 -27.96 4.30 -11.99
CA GLN A 229 -26.87 4.94 -11.25
C GLN A 229 -27.29 5.29 -9.81
N VAL A 230 -28.46 4.82 -9.38
CA VAL A 230 -28.99 4.99 -8.02
C VAL A 230 -28.99 3.64 -7.33
N TYR A 231 -28.32 3.57 -6.19
CA TYR A 231 -28.21 2.37 -5.38
C TYR A 231 -28.67 2.69 -3.96
N ASP A 232 -29.56 1.86 -3.43
CA ASP A 232 -29.89 1.87 -2.02
C ASP A 232 -29.17 0.73 -1.29
N THR A 233 -28.67 1.01 -0.09
CA THR A 233 -28.04 -0.02 0.73
C THR A 233 -28.11 0.25 2.23
N ILE A 234 -28.26 -0.81 3.03
CA ILE A 234 -28.24 -0.70 4.50
C ILE A 234 -26.84 -0.51 5.10
N VAL A 235 -25.79 -0.67 4.29
CA VAL A 235 -24.40 -0.44 4.72
C VAL A 235 -24.17 1.07 4.81
N PRO A 236 -23.53 1.59 5.89
CA PRO A 236 -23.16 2.99 5.95
C PRO A 236 -22.40 3.42 4.70
N LEU A 237 -22.85 4.51 4.07
CA LEU A 237 -22.38 4.95 2.74
C LEU A 237 -20.90 5.37 2.71
N ASP A 238 -20.29 5.55 3.88
CA ASP A 238 -18.86 5.71 4.07
C ASP A 238 -18.39 4.79 5.21
N LEU A 239 -17.41 3.93 4.94
CA LEU A 239 -16.85 3.00 5.93
C LEU A 239 -15.59 3.54 6.62
N SER A 240 -15.19 4.80 6.39
CA SER A 240 -13.99 5.40 6.99
C SER A 240 -13.94 5.28 8.52
N PHE A 241 -15.10 5.27 9.19
CA PHE A 241 -15.20 5.10 10.64
C PHE A 241 -14.62 3.78 11.16
N THR A 242 -14.51 2.74 10.32
CA THR A 242 -14.03 1.42 10.76
C THR A 242 -12.56 1.42 11.16
N TRP A 243 -11.76 2.35 10.63
CA TRP A 243 -10.32 2.46 10.95
C TRP A 243 -10.07 2.79 12.43
N GLY A 244 -10.93 3.59 13.06
CA GLY A 244 -10.78 4.01 14.46
C GLY A 244 -11.48 3.11 15.49
N LEU A 245 -12.28 2.12 15.06
CA LEU A 245 -13.07 1.30 15.99
C LEU A 245 -12.21 0.56 17.03
N GLY A 246 -11.01 0.12 16.63
CA GLY A 246 -10.10 -0.59 17.52
C GLY A 246 -9.57 0.26 18.68
N ASP A 247 -9.52 1.58 18.51
CA ASP A 247 -8.97 2.51 19.51
C ASP A 247 -9.91 2.73 20.70
N HIS A 248 -11.19 2.38 20.54
CA HIS A 248 -12.19 2.41 21.61
C HIS A 248 -12.23 1.12 22.44
N LEU A 249 -11.40 0.12 22.12
CA LEU A 249 -11.38 -1.18 22.80
C LEU A 249 -10.19 -1.27 23.76
N SER A 250 -10.35 -2.05 24.83
CA SER A 250 -9.20 -2.43 25.65
C SER A 250 -8.22 -3.26 24.85
N GLU A 251 -6.93 -3.16 25.17
CA GLU A 251 -5.85 -3.88 24.49
C GLU A 251 -6.13 -5.40 24.40
N LYS A 252 -6.54 -6.02 25.51
CA LYS A 252 -6.90 -7.45 25.56
C LYS A 252 -8.03 -7.82 24.59
N LYS A 253 -9.00 -6.93 24.39
CA LYS A 253 -10.13 -7.17 23.48
C LYS A 253 -9.74 -6.89 22.03
N ARG A 254 -8.98 -5.83 21.78
CA ARG A 254 -8.41 -5.51 20.47
C ARG A 254 -7.56 -6.67 19.95
N ALA A 255 -6.65 -7.20 20.77
CA ALA A 255 -5.78 -8.33 20.43
C ALA A 255 -6.53 -9.60 20.00
N LYS A 256 -7.78 -9.79 20.43
CA LYS A 256 -8.63 -10.92 20.02
C LYS A 256 -9.42 -10.69 18.73
N LEU A 257 -9.62 -9.43 18.34
CA LEU A 257 -10.54 -9.04 17.25
C LEU A 257 -9.82 -8.48 16.03
N SER A 258 -8.55 -8.09 16.18
CA SER A 258 -7.73 -7.57 15.10
C SER A 258 -6.46 -8.40 14.95
N ASN A 259 -5.84 -8.32 13.77
CA ASN A 259 -4.50 -8.85 13.57
C ASN A 259 -3.53 -8.26 14.60
N PRO A 260 -2.49 -9.01 15.03
CA PRO A 260 -1.45 -8.47 15.87
C PRO A 260 -0.86 -7.20 15.24
N PRO A 261 -0.72 -6.10 16.00
CA PRO A 261 0.00 -4.94 15.50
C PRO A 261 1.44 -5.36 15.18
N PHE A 262 1.98 -4.85 14.09
CA PHE A 262 3.39 -5.04 13.77
C PHE A 262 4.05 -3.67 13.64
N THR A 263 5.33 -3.64 13.97
CA THR A 263 6.21 -2.52 13.68
C THR A 263 7.21 -3.02 12.63
N PRO A 264 7.41 -2.29 11.51
CA PRO A 264 8.43 -2.65 10.53
C PRO A 264 9.78 -2.89 11.20
N ALA A 265 10.43 -4.00 10.87
CA ALA A 265 11.70 -4.40 11.48
C ALA A 265 12.85 -3.52 10.96
N TRP A 266 13.89 -3.31 11.76
CA TRP A 266 15.11 -2.69 11.22
C TRP A 266 15.75 -3.69 10.23
N PRO A 267 16.14 -3.29 9.00
CA PRO A 267 16.67 -4.23 8.02
C PRO A 267 17.93 -4.91 8.54
N ALA A 268 18.00 -6.24 8.40
CA ALA A 268 19.16 -7.01 8.87
C ALA A 268 20.45 -6.69 8.10
N GLU A 269 20.33 -6.09 6.91
CA GLU A 269 21.47 -5.64 6.09
C GLU A 269 22.16 -4.39 6.67
N PHE A 270 21.51 -3.66 7.58
CA PHE A 270 22.07 -2.49 8.25
C PHE A 270 22.42 -2.79 9.71
N LYS A 271 23.65 -2.49 10.09
CA LYS A 271 24.01 -2.29 11.50
C LYS A 271 23.26 -1.07 12.03
N ARG A 272 22.81 -1.15 13.28
CA ARG A 272 22.10 -0.04 13.94
C ARG A 272 23.05 1.10 14.29
N THR A 273 24.32 0.77 14.49
CA THR A 273 25.41 1.72 14.70
C THR A 273 26.15 2.03 13.41
N GLY A 274 26.85 3.16 13.38
CA GLY A 274 27.58 3.64 12.21
C GLY A 274 26.74 4.46 11.24
N ARG A 275 27.41 5.03 10.24
CA ARG A 275 26.77 5.85 9.20
C ARG A 275 26.15 4.95 8.14
N ILE A 276 24.93 5.27 7.73
CA ILE A 276 24.20 4.54 6.68
C ILE A 276 24.91 4.66 5.33
N MET A 277 25.45 5.85 5.01
CA MET A 277 26.20 6.05 3.75
C MET A 277 27.42 5.14 3.62
N ASP A 278 28.15 4.91 4.72
CA ASP A 278 29.36 4.07 4.69
C ASP A 278 28.97 2.60 4.44
N GLN A 279 27.91 2.12 5.10
CA GLN A 279 27.38 0.76 4.92
C GLN A 279 26.87 0.50 3.49
N ILE A 280 26.24 1.50 2.86
CA ILE A 280 25.82 1.42 1.44
C ILE A 280 27.03 1.41 0.49
N GLY A 281 28.16 1.98 0.90
CA GLY A 281 29.40 1.94 0.14
C GLY A 281 30.03 0.55 0.04
N GLU A 282 29.68 -0.37 0.94
CA GLU A 282 30.25 -1.72 0.99
C GLU A 282 29.53 -2.71 0.07
N ARG A 283 28.23 -2.53 -0.14
CA ARG A 283 27.39 -3.45 -0.93
C ARG A 283 26.07 -2.81 -1.34
N ASP A 284 25.44 -3.41 -2.35
CA ASP A 284 24.05 -3.13 -2.69
C ASP A 284 23.11 -3.54 -1.55
N ILE A 285 22.04 -2.77 -1.37
CA ILE A 285 21.04 -2.96 -0.30
C ILE A 285 19.65 -3.11 -0.91
N LEU A 286 18.86 -4.02 -0.36
CA LEU A 286 17.43 -4.14 -0.68
C LEU A 286 16.59 -3.93 0.58
N LEU A 287 15.65 -3.00 0.53
CA LEU A 287 14.66 -2.80 1.59
C LEU A 287 13.30 -3.33 1.13
N SER A 288 12.63 -4.11 1.98
CA SER A 288 11.33 -4.69 1.69
C SER A 288 10.25 -4.14 2.64
N TYR A 289 9.50 -3.15 2.17
CA TYR A 289 8.36 -2.59 2.89
C TYR A 289 7.15 -3.53 2.77
N PRO A 290 6.23 -3.56 3.74
CA PRO A 290 6.30 -2.93 5.07
C PRO A 290 7.04 -3.80 6.10
N TYR A 291 7.62 -4.93 5.69
CA TYR A 291 8.29 -5.88 6.59
C TYR A 291 9.48 -5.23 7.29
N GLU A 292 10.19 -4.37 6.57
CA GLU A 292 11.33 -3.59 7.04
C GLU A 292 10.99 -2.09 7.12
N SER A 293 11.71 -1.37 7.96
CA SER A 293 11.51 0.07 8.17
C SER A 293 12.09 0.90 7.02
N MET A 294 11.44 2.03 6.73
CA MET A 294 11.94 3.07 5.82
C MET A 294 12.97 3.98 6.50
N ASP A 295 13.12 3.89 7.83
CA ASP A 295 14.01 4.77 8.60
C ASP A 295 15.46 4.82 8.10
N PRO A 296 16.10 3.73 7.64
CA PRO A 296 17.45 3.81 7.06
C PRO A 296 17.53 4.72 5.84
N PHE A 297 16.51 4.71 4.97
CA PHE A 297 16.48 5.61 3.81
C PHE A 297 16.25 7.07 4.22
N VAL A 298 15.44 7.32 5.24
CA VAL A 298 15.28 8.67 5.82
C VAL A 298 16.58 9.12 6.48
N GLN A 299 17.28 8.24 7.18
CA GLN A 299 18.58 8.51 7.79
C GLN A 299 19.65 8.78 6.74
N LEU A 300 19.68 8.04 5.63
CA LEU A 300 20.55 8.32 4.48
C LEU A 300 20.39 9.77 4.01
N LEU A 301 19.16 10.24 3.85
CA LEU A 301 18.90 11.64 3.43
C LEU A 301 19.31 12.65 4.51
N LYS A 302 19.10 12.35 5.79
CA LYS A 302 19.55 13.21 6.90
C LYS A 302 21.07 13.30 6.97
N GLU A 303 21.77 12.17 6.81
CA GLU A 303 23.23 12.15 6.73
C GLU A 303 23.70 12.93 5.49
N ALA A 304 23.07 12.70 4.34
CA ALA A 304 23.39 13.41 3.10
C ALA A 304 23.09 14.90 3.18
N ALA A 305 22.17 15.35 4.05
CA ALA A 305 21.86 16.76 4.26
C ALA A 305 22.97 17.52 5.00
N VAL A 306 23.78 16.85 5.82
CA VAL A 306 24.83 17.48 6.64
C VAL A 306 26.25 17.15 6.19
N ASP A 307 26.43 16.11 5.36
CA ASP A 307 27.73 15.72 4.87
C ASP A 307 28.35 16.80 3.97
N PRO A 308 29.59 17.26 4.23
CA PRO A 308 30.23 18.33 3.48
C PRO A 308 30.67 17.90 2.07
N ASP A 309 30.81 16.60 1.82
CA ASP A 309 31.21 16.07 0.51
C ASP A 309 30.02 15.86 -0.42
N VAL A 310 28.78 15.89 0.09
CA VAL A 310 27.58 15.76 -0.74
C VAL A 310 27.33 17.07 -1.48
N ILE A 311 27.26 16.97 -2.82
CA ILE A 311 27.12 18.09 -3.74
C ILE A 311 25.64 18.33 -4.04
N SER A 312 24.90 17.28 -4.39
CA SER A 312 23.52 17.38 -4.84
C SER A 312 22.67 16.18 -4.45
N ILE A 313 21.36 16.41 -4.34
CA ILE A 313 20.34 15.37 -4.12
C ILE A 313 19.23 15.60 -5.15
N LYS A 314 19.00 14.62 -6.03
CA LYS A 314 17.94 14.66 -7.03
C LYS A 314 16.93 13.56 -6.75
N ILE A 315 15.64 13.89 -6.64
CA ILE A 315 14.60 12.94 -6.25
C ILE A 315 13.26 13.19 -6.94
N THR A 316 12.52 12.12 -7.25
CA THR A 316 11.16 12.19 -7.76
C THR A 316 10.13 12.00 -6.64
N LEU A 317 9.21 12.94 -6.46
CA LEU A 317 8.20 12.95 -5.40
C LEU A 317 6.79 12.91 -6.01
N TYR A 318 6.20 11.71 -6.06
CA TYR A 318 4.85 11.51 -6.59
C TYR A 318 3.76 11.79 -5.54
N ARG A 319 3.97 11.35 -4.29
CA ARG A 319 3.06 11.53 -3.16
C ARG A 319 3.85 11.65 -1.85
N LEU A 320 3.61 12.72 -1.11
CA LEU A 320 4.15 12.89 0.24
C LEU A 320 3.04 12.78 1.28
N ALA A 321 3.40 12.30 2.47
CA ALA A 321 2.52 12.43 3.62
C ALA A 321 2.40 13.91 4.03
N SER A 322 1.28 14.27 4.67
CA SER A 322 1.07 15.62 5.21
C SER A 322 2.16 16.06 6.21
N GLN A 323 2.79 15.08 6.87
CA GLN A 323 4.00 15.24 7.66
C GLN A 323 4.99 14.22 7.12
N SER A 324 6.07 14.66 6.49
CA SER A 324 7.09 13.78 5.90
C SER A 324 8.48 14.15 6.39
N GLN A 325 9.13 13.22 7.08
CA GLN A 325 10.49 13.41 7.56
C GLN A 325 11.49 13.45 6.40
N LEU A 326 11.19 12.72 5.32
CA LEU A 326 11.96 12.75 4.10
C LEU A 326 11.96 14.16 3.48
N ALA A 327 10.79 14.79 3.41
CA ALA A 327 10.65 16.14 2.87
C ALA A 327 11.44 17.17 3.69
N GLU A 328 11.36 17.08 5.02
CA GLU A 328 12.16 17.93 5.92
C GLU A 328 13.67 17.71 5.76
N ALA A 329 14.13 16.47 5.57
CA ALA A 329 15.54 16.18 5.36
C ALA A 329 16.08 16.80 4.05
N LEU A 330 15.27 16.81 2.99
CA LEU A 330 15.63 17.45 1.72
C LEU A 330 15.67 18.98 1.83
N ILE A 331 14.72 19.58 2.55
CA ILE A 331 14.74 21.02 2.88
C ILE A 331 16.02 21.38 3.63
N ALA A 332 16.35 20.63 4.69
CA ALA A 332 17.56 20.84 5.46
C ALA A 332 18.83 20.69 4.61
N ALA A 333 18.84 19.79 3.62
CA ALA A 333 19.96 19.66 2.69
C ALA A 333 20.17 20.93 1.86
N ALA A 334 19.08 21.52 1.34
CA ALA A 334 19.14 22.76 0.58
C ALA A 334 19.59 23.94 1.44
N GLU A 335 19.06 24.05 2.67
CA GLU A 335 19.48 25.06 3.65
C GLU A 335 20.97 24.94 4.02
N ASN A 336 21.51 23.71 4.00
CA ASN A 336 22.94 23.42 4.17
C ASN A 336 23.76 23.59 2.87
N GLY A 337 23.22 24.25 1.84
CA GLY A 337 23.93 24.64 0.63
C GLY A 337 24.08 23.55 -0.43
N LYS A 338 23.35 22.45 -0.33
CA LYS A 338 23.37 21.35 -1.32
C LYS A 338 22.43 21.67 -2.46
N GLU A 339 22.78 21.27 -3.69
CA GLU A 339 21.87 21.40 -4.83
C GLU A 339 20.78 20.34 -4.73
N VAL A 340 19.60 20.72 -4.25
CA VAL A 340 18.46 19.80 -4.12
C VAL A 340 17.49 20.02 -5.28
N MET A 341 17.24 18.96 -6.05
CA MET A 341 16.27 18.94 -7.14
C MET A 341 15.14 17.97 -6.82
N ALA A 342 13.90 18.46 -6.84
CA ALA A 342 12.73 17.66 -6.54
C ALA A 342 11.71 17.76 -7.68
N LEU A 343 11.41 16.62 -8.31
CA LEU A 343 10.37 16.53 -9.33
C LEU A 343 9.04 16.17 -8.67
N PHE A 344 8.10 17.09 -8.64
CA PHE A 344 6.75 16.90 -8.10
C PHE A 344 5.75 16.55 -9.19
N GLU A 345 4.98 15.47 -8.99
CA GLU A 345 3.83 15.16 -9.82
C GLU A 345 2.56 15.78 -9.21
N LEU A 346 2.22 17.01 -9.65
CA LEU A 346 1.01 17.70 -9.18
C LEU A 346 -0.29 17.08 -9.71
N ARG A 347 -0.24 16.22 -10.75
CA ARG A 347 -1.43 15.51 -11.28
C ARG A 347 -1.73 14.22 -10.50
N ALA A 348 -1.05 13.98 -9.37
CA ALA A 348 -1.26 12.80 -8.52
C ALA A 348 -2.63 12.86 -7.82
N ARG A 349 -3.54 11.95 -8.19
CA ARG A 349 -4.93 11.96 -7.71
C ARG A 349 -5.02 11.86 -6.19
N PHE A 350 -5.79 12.77 -5.60
CA PHE A 350 -6.19 12.88 -4.18
C PHE A 350 -5.13 13.38 -3.20
N ASP A 351 -3.91 13.67 -3.67
CA ASP A 351 -2.81 14.21 -2.87
C ASP A 351 -2.33 15.57 -3.38
N GLU A 352 -3.04 16.17 -4.35
CA GLU A 352 -2.58 17.36 -5.06
C GLU A 352 -2.39 18.56 -4.11
N SER A 353 -3.28 18.76 -3.13
CA SER A 353 -3.16 19.84 -2.15
C SER A 353 -1.90 19.72 -1.29
N ASN A 354 -1.56 18.51 -0.84
CA ASN A 354 -0.36 18.26 -0.05
C ASN A 354 0.90 18.47 -0.90
N ASN A 355 0.91 17.98 -2.15
CA ASN A 355 2.04 18.16 -3.05
C ASN A 355 2.28 19.65 -3.37
N ILE A 356 1.21 20.46 -3.51
CA ILE A 356 1.30 21.90 -3.72
C ILE A 356 1.90 22.62 -2.50
N GLU A 357 1.49 22.24 -1.28
CA GLU A 357 2.05 22.83 -0.05
C GLU A 357 3.54 22.49 0.09
N TRP A 358 3.91 21.23 -0.11
CA TRP A 358 5.31 20.82 -0.07
C TRP A 358 6.16 21.49 -1.14
N SER A 359 5.65 21.65 -2.37
CA SER A 359 6.42 22.30 -3.43
C SER A 359 6.74 23.77 -3.10
N GLN A 360 5.80 24.48 -2.46
CA GLN A 360 6.04 25.84 -1.96
C GLN A 360 7.13 25.88 -0.88
N ARG A 361 7.11 24.94 0.07
CA ARG A 361 8.14 24.85 1.12
C ARG A 361 9.52 24.54 0.53
N PHE A 362 9.60 23.68 -0.48
CA PHE A 362 10.85 23.35 -1.18
C PHE A 362 11.43 24.57 -1.90
N GLU A 363 10.62 25.32 -2.65
CA GLU A 363 11.06 26.54 -3.31
C GLU A 363 11.57 27.59 -2.31
N GLN A 364 10.88 27.76 -1.17
CA GLN A 364 11.29 28.68 -0.11
C GLN A 364 12.64 28.31 0.52
N ALA A 365 12.95 27.01 0.59
CA ALA A 365 14.22 26.49 1.08
C ALA A 365 15.37 26.56 0.04
N GLY A 366 15.08 26.99 -1.20
CA GLY A 366 16.06 27.08 -2.28
C GLY A 366 16.21 25.80 -3.12
N CYS A 367 15.32 24.82 -2.97
CA CYS A 367 15.30 23.63 -3.84
C CYS A 367 14.87 23.99 -5.27
N HIS A 368 15.48 23.33 -6.26
CA HIS A 368 15.02 23.37 -7.63
C HIS A 368 13.82 22.44 -7.83
N VAL A 369 12.62 23.01 -7.90
CA VAL A 369 11.37 22.25 -8.06
C VAL A 369 10.99 22.15 -9.53
N ILE A 370 10.74 20.93 -10.00
CA ILE A 370 10.27 20.63 -11.36
C ILE A 370 8.86 20.06 -11.28
N TYR A 371 7.96 20.55 -12.14
CA TYR A 371 6.56 20.14 -12.15
C TYR A 371 6.23 19.24 -13.34
N GLY A 372 6.34 17.92 -13.14
CA GLY A 372 5.98 16.93 -14.15
C GLY A 372 6.71 17.10 -15.49
N PHE A 373 6.14 16.47 -16.52
CA PHE A 373 6.55 16.57 -17.92
C PHE A 373 5.27 16.87 -18.70
N HIS A 374 5.32 17.74 -19.72
CA HIS A 374 4.09 18.24 -20.37
C HIS A 374 3.21 17.07 -20.88
N ASP A 375 3.82 16.18 -21.67
CA ASP A 375 3.18 15.03 -22.33
C ASP A 375 3.04 13.76 -21.45
N TYR A 376 3.83 13.65 -20.39
CA TYR A 376 3.94 12.41 -19.61
C TYR A 376 3.80 12.65 -18.12
N LYS A 377 3.11 11.74 -17.44
CA LYS A 377 3.11 11.74 -15.98
C LYS A 377 4.36 11.02 -15.48
N VAL A 378 5.08 11.64 -14.54
CA VAL A 378 6.29 11.05 -13.96
C VAL A 378 5.88 10.19 -12.76
N HIS A 379 6.13 8.90 -12.85
CA HIS A 379 5.77 7.92 -11.82
C HIS A 379 6.94 6.98 -11.48
N SER A 380 8.15 7.30 -11.93
CA SER A 380 9.39 6.72 -11.41
C SER A 380 9.59 7.07 -9.93
N LYS A 381 10.33 6.22 -9.20
CA LYS A 381 10.79 6.49 -7.83
C LYS A 381 12.27 6.28 -7.79
N ILE A 382 12.97 7.38 -8.02
CA ILE A 382 14.42 7.43 -8.10
C ILE A 382 14.93 8.58 -7.24
N CYS A 383 16.01 8.31 -6.50
CA CYS A 383 16.79 9.28 -5.76
C CYS A 383 18.26 9.08 -6.11
N CYS A 384 18.97 10.16 -6.41
CA CYS A 384 20.39 10.16 -6.71
C CYS A 384 21.09 11.20 -5.82
N ILE A 385 22.00 10.73 -4.98
CA ILE A 385 22.85 11.57 -4.13
C ILE A 385 24.24 11.59 -4.76
N THR A 386 24.71 12.78 -5.11
CA THR A 386 26.02 12.99 -5.73
C THR A 386 27.01 13.43 -4.66
N ARG A 387 28.09 12.68 -4.47
CA ARG A 387 29.12 12.95 -3.45
C ARG A 387 30.51 13.07 -4.09
N ARG A 388 31.31 14.00 -3.57
CA ARG A 388 32.73 14.13 -3.90
C ARG A 388 33.53 13.10 -3.11
N THR A 389 34.43 12.41 -3.78
CA THR A 389 35.40 11.50 -3.16
C THR A 389 36.81 11.85 -3.66
N PRO A 390 37.90 11.37 -3.02
CA PRO A 390 39.26 11.59 -3.52
C PRO A 390 39.48 11.08 -4.96
N GLU A 391 38.70 10.09 -5.39
CA GLU A 391 38.77 9.43 -6.70
C GLU A 391 37.91 10.12 -7.77
N GLY A 392 37.06 11.09 -7.39
CA GLY A 392 36.12 11.75 -8.28
C GLY A 392 34.72 11.81 -7.69
N VAL A 393 33.74 12.07 -8.55
CA VAL A 393 32.33 12.11 -8.16
C VAL A 393 31.78 10.69 -8.14
N LYS A 394 31.11 10.30 -7.06
CA LYS A 394 30.38 9.04 -6.93
C LYS A 394 28.91 9.31 -6.64
N HIS A 395 28.09 8.31 -6.95
CA HIS A 395 26.64 8.40 -6.81
C HIS A 395 26.13 7.33 -5.85
N ILE A 396 25.18 7.70 -4.99
CA ILE A 396 24.31 6.74 -4.31
C ILE A 396 22.96 6.83 -5.00
N THR A 397 22.54 5.73 -5.62
CA THR A 397 21.28 5.66 -6.37
C THR A 397 20.30 4.76 -5.66
N GLN A 398 19.11 5.27 -5.37
CA GLN A 398 17.98 4.50 -4.85
C GLN A 398 16.87 4.42 -5.90
N LEU A 399 16.33 3.21 -6.07
CA LEU A 399 15.26 2.88 -7.02
C LEU A 399 14.14 2.12 -6.29
N GLY A 400 12.90 2.60 -6.39
CA GLY A 400 11.74 2.06 -5.66
C GLY A 400 10.62 1.56 -6.56
N THR A 401 9.97 0.45 -6.17
CA THR A 401 8.74 -0.02 -6.84
C THR A 401 7.51 0.80 -6.42
N GLY A 402 7.60 1.53 -5.31
CA GLY A 402 6.53 2.35 -4.72
C GLY A 402 7.02 3.70 -4.20
N ASN A 403 6.07 4.54 -3.77
CA ASN A 403 6.29 5.94 -3.40
C ASN A 403 6.98 6.13 -2.04
N TYR A 404 7.60 7.30 -1.85
CA TYR A 404 8.25 7.73 -0.61
C TYR A 404 7.29 8.23 0.49
N ASN A 405 6.16 7.56 0.71
CA ASN A 405 5.19 7.96 1.73
C ASN A 405 5.26 7.03 2.95
N GLU A 406 5.68 7.58 4.10
CA GLU A 406 5.97 6.78 5.31
C GLU A 406 4.71 6.10 5.90
N LYS A 407 3.51 6.65 5.63
CA LYS A 407 2.24 6.04 6.05
C LYS A 407 1.90 4.83 5.18
N THR A 408 1.97 4.98 3.86
CA THR A 408 1.65 3.87 2.94
C THR A 408 2.73 2.79 2.95
N ALA A 409 3.98 3.13 3.25
CA ALA A 409 5.07 2.17 3.41
C ALA A 409 4.81 1.14 4.53
N LYS A 410 3.83 1.36 5.43
CA LYS A 410 3.38 0.40 6.45
C LYS A 410 2.24 -0.52 5.99
N LEU A 411 1.72 -0.29 4.79
CA LEU A 411 0.57 -1.02 4.25
C LEU A 411 0.86 -1.66 2.88
N TYR A 412 1.83 -1.14 2.13
CA TYR A 412 2.11 -1.52 0.74
C TYR A 412 3.39 -2.36 0.70
N THR A 413 3.35 -3.47 -0.03
CA THR A 413 4.54 -4.32 -0.17
C THR A 413 5.42 -3.78 -1.31
N ASP A 414 6.48 -3.05 -0.97
CA ASP A 414 7.35 -2.39 -1.95
C ASP A 414 8.81 -2.78 -1.73
N LEU A 415 9.58 -2.73 -2.82
CA LEU A 415 11.02 -2.96 -2.80
C LEU A 415 11.75 -1.65 -3.10
N SER A 416 12.79 -1.38 -2.33
CA SER A 416 13.68 -0.23 -2.49
C SER A 416 15.12 -0.71 -2.57
N PHE A 417 15.69 -0.61 -3.77
CA PHE A 417 17.07 -0.99 -4.08
C PHE A 417 17.98 0.23 -3.96
N ILE A 418 19.11 0.10 -3.27
CA ILE A 418 20.11 1.15 -3.09
C ILE A 418 21.47 0.61 -3.53
N THR A 419 22.17 1.35 -4.39
CA THR A 419 23.46 0.95 -4.94
C THR A 419 24.42 2.13 -5.08
N THR A 420 25.71 1.83 -5.07
CA THR A 420 26.80 2.76 -5.43
C THR A 420 27.44 2.43 -6.78
N ASP A 421 26.85 1.52 -7.54
CA ASP A 421 27.28 1.20 -8.89
C ASP A 421 27.18 2.43 -9.80
N GLU A 422 28.29 2.72 -10.47
CA GLU A 422 28.45 3.96 -11.22
C GLU A 422 27.60 3.97 -12.52
N ALA A 423 27.29 2.83 -13.12
CA ALA A 423 26.40 2.77 -14.29
C ALA A 423 24.98 3.19 -13.90
N PHE A 424 24.51 2.73 -12.74
CA PHE A 424 23.24 3.20 -12.16
C PHE A 424 23.28 4.69 -11.82
N GLY A 425 24.39 5.17 -11.26
CA GLY A 425 24.62 6.59 -10.98
C GLY A 425 24.52 7.48 -12.22
N GLN A 426 25.23 7.10 -13.29
CA GLN A 426 25.25 7.85 -14.55
C GLN A 426 23.89 7.86 -15.22
N ASP A 427 23.19 6.72 -15.25
CA ASP A 427 21.82 6.65 -15.77
C ASP A 427 20.84 7.49 -14.94
N ALA A 428 20.99 7.53 -13.61
CA ALA A 428 20.17 8.38 -12.74
C ALA A 428 20.40 9.87 -13.02
N VAL A 429 21.66 10.30 -13.16
CA VAL A 429 22.00 11.67 -13.54
C VAL A 429 21.42 12.02 -14.92
N ARG A 430 21.56 11.11 -15.89
CA ARG A 430 21.00 11.27 -17.24
C ARG A 430 19.48 11.34 -17.20
N PHE A 431 18.82 10.53 -16.37
CA PHE A 431 17.39 10.56 -16.17
C PHE A 431 16.91 11.93 -15.71
N PHE A 432 17.50 12.49 -14.64
CA PHE A 432 17.11 13.83 -14.17
C PHE A 432 17.45 14.94 -15.17
N ARG A 433 18.55 14.82 -15.91
CA ARG A 433 18.87 15.75 -17.00
C ARG A 433 17.80 15.70 -18.10
N ASN A 434 17.36 14.51 -18.49
CA ASN A 434 16.31 14.35 -19.50
C ASN A 434 14.97 14.91 -19.04
N MET A 435 14.64 14.77 -17.75
CA MET A 435 13.45 15.40 -17.16
C MET A 435 13.52 16.92 -17.20
N LEU A 436 14.68 17.51 -16.91
CA LEU A 436 14.91 18.96 -17.02
C LEU A 436 14.79 19.49 -18.46
N LEU A 437 15.20 18.68 -19.43
CA LEU A 437 15.19 19.06 -20.85
C LEU A 437 13.86 18.71 -21.54
N GLU A 438 12.89 18.19 -20.79
CA GLU A 438 11.63 17.67 -21.32
C GLU A 438 11.85 16.72 -22.52
N ASN A 439 12.87 15.86 -22.42
CA ASN A 439 13.22 14.92 -23.47
C ASN A 439 13.00 13.46 -23.03
N VAL A 440 12.42 12.66 -23.92
CA VAL A 440 12.39 11.21 -23.76
C VAL A 440 13.59 10.62 -24.50
N SER A 441 14.34 9.75 -23.83
CA SER A 441 15.56 9.15 -24.36
C SER A 441 15.55 7.64 -24.14
N ASP A 442 16.22 6.91 -25.02
CA ASP A 442 16.55 5.49 -24.88
C ASP A 442 18.06 5.27 -24.65
N GLU A 443 18.82 6.35 -24.44
CA GLU A 443 20.24 6.31 -24.13
C GLU A 443 20.43 6.03 -22.64
N TYR A 444 20.10 4.84 -22.18
CA TYR A 444 20.39 4.37 -20.81
C TYR A 444 21.14 3.05 -20.87
N GLU A 445 22.15 2.89 -20.03
CA GLU A 445 22.98 1.69 -20.01
C GLU A 445 22.28 0.53 -19.29
N VAL A 446 21.90 0.75 -18.04
CA VAL A 446 21.32 -0.25 -17.14
C VAL A 446 19.82 -0.03 -16.92
N LEU A 447 19.39 1.22 -16.78
CA LEU A 447 17.97 1.54 -16.62
C LEU A 447 17.21 1.26 -17.92
N ARG A 448 15.94 0.93 -17.76
CA ARG A 448 14.97 0.86 -18.86
C ARG A 448 13.87 1.85 -18.52
N VAL A 449 13.76 2.90 -19.33
CA VAL A 449 12.85 4.02 -19.06
C VAL A 449 11.67 3.98 -20.02
N ALA A 450 10.45 4.06 -19.47
CA ALA A 450 9.23 4.23 -20.28
C ALA A 450 9.12 5.68 -20.78
N PRO A 451 8.51 5.91 -21.96
CA PRO A 451 7.82 4.93 -22.79
C PRO A 451 8.67 4.11 -23.76
N LEU A 452 9.98 4.41 -23.90
CA LEU A 452 10.76 3.87 -25.00
C LEU A 452 11.34 2.48 -24.77
N GLN A 453 11.64 2.09 -23.53
CA GLN A 453 12.47 0.89 -23.28
C GLN A 453 11.80 -0.21 -22.45
N ILE A 454 10.87 0.08 -21.54
CA ILE A 454 10.28 -0.96 -20.65
C ILE A 454 9.48 -1.98 -21.45
N LYS A 455 8.58 -1.52 -22.34
CA LYS A 455 7.77 -2.42 -23.17
C LYS A 455 8.65 -3.26 -24.10
N PRO A 456 9.56 -2.68 -24.92
CA PRO A 456 10.49 -3.48 -25.71
C PRO A 456 11.29 -4.48 -24.89
N MET A 457 11.82 -4.09 -23.73
CA MET A 457 12.55 -5.01 -22.84
C MET A 457 11.71 -6.23 -22.44
N ILE A 458 10.43 -6.05 -22.12
CA ILE A 458 9.53 -7.17 -21.78
C ILE A 458 9.30 -8.06 -23.00
N LEU A 459 9.03 -7.47 -24.16
CA LEU A 459 8.75 -8.21 -25.40
C LEU A 459 9.98 -9.02 -25.85
N ASP A 460 11.16 -8.40 -25.85
CA ASP A 460 12.42 -9.03 -26.25
C ASP A 460 12.79 -10.20 -25.34
N ASN A 461 12.58 -10.05 -24.02
CA ASN A 461 12.84 -11.14 -23.09
C ASN A 461 11.85 -12.30 -23.26
N LEU A 462 10.58 -12.03 -23.61
CA LEU A 462 9.61 -13.08 -23.94
C LEU A 462 9.93 -13.76 -25.28
N ASP A 463 10.40 -13.01 -26.28
CA ASP A 463 10.86 -13.55 -27.56
C ASP A 463 12.06 -14.48 -27.39
N GLU A 464 12.97 -14.14 -26.48
CA GLU A 464 14.07 -15.04 -26.10
C GLU A 464 13.54 -16.33 -25.44
N GLN A 465 12.53 -16.25 -24.55
CA GLN A 465 11.93 -17.46 -23.99
C GLN A 465 11.24 -18.32 -25.06
N ILE A 466 10.55 -17.70 -26.02
CA ILE A 466 9.94 -18.38 -27.17
C ILE A 466 11.02 -19.12 -27.99
N ARG A 467 12.15 -18.46 -28.25
CA ARG A 467 13.28 -19.08 -28.98
C ARG A 467 13.85 -20.27 -28.22
N LEU A 468 14.02 -20.15 -26.90
CA LEU A 468 14.50 -21.25 -26.04
C LEU A 468 13.52 -22.42 -26.03
N ALA A 469 12.21 -22.16 -25.91
CA ALA A 469 11.18 -23.20 -25.94
C ALA A 469 11.17 -23.98 -27.26
N ARG A 470 11.22 -23.26 -28.40
CA ARG A 470 11.32 -23.87 -29.74
C ARG A 470 12.59 -24.70 -29.92
N ALA A 471 13.66 -24.35 -29.23
CA ALA A 471 14.92 -25.09 -29.21
C ALA A 471 14.95 -26.23 -28.18
N GLY A 472 13.87 -26.48 -27.44
CA GLY A 472 13.80 -27.51 -26.38
C GLY A 472 14.68 -27.20 -25.17
N LYS A 473 15.02 -25.92 -24.94
CA LYS A 473 15.84 -25.46 -23.81
C LYS A 473 14.97 -25.00 -22.64
N PRO A 474 15.50 -25.01 -21.40
CA PRO A 474 14.80 -24.44 -20.25
C PRO A 474 14.38 -22.99 -20.51
N CYS A 475 13.10 -22.69 -20.27
CA CYS A 475 12.49 -21.38 -20.50
C CYS A 475 11.34 -21.15 -19.53
N GLY A 476 11.01 -19.89 -19.27
CA GLY A 476 9.91 -19.53 -18.40
C GLY A 476 9.81 -18.04 -18.15
N ALA A 477 8.67 -17.58 -17.64
CA ALA A 477 8.51 -16.20 -17.20
C ALA A 477 7.65 -16.11 -15.94
N PHE A 478 8.05 -15.23 -15.03
CA PHE A 478 7.25 -14.83 -13.87
C PHE A 478 7.10 -13.31 -13.87
N LEU A 479 5.86 -12.83 -13.93
CA LEU A 479 5.56 -11.40 -13.95
C LEU A 479 4.63 -11.06 -12.78
N LYS A 480 5.17 -10.37 -11.78
CA LYS A 480 4.40 -9.75 -10.69
C LYS A 480 4.11 -8.29 -11.02
N ALA A 481 2.84 -7.92 -10.99
CA ALA A 481 2.40 -6.53 -11.20
C ALA A 481 1.08 -6.28 -10.44
N ASN A 482 0.70 -5.02 -10.29
CA ASN A 482 -0.61 -4.70 -9.74
C ASN A 482 -1.73 -4.92 -10.75
N SER A 483 -1.45 -4.69 -12.03
CA SER A 483 -2.43 -4.83 -13.11
C SER A 483 -1.76 -5.12 -14.45
N ILE A 484 -2.48 -5.82 -15.33
CA ILE A 484 -2.12 -6.09 -16.72
C ILE A 484 -3.30 -5.76 -17.64
N THR A 485 -3.09 -4.77 -18.51
CA THR A 485 -4.08 -4.33 -19.52
C THR A 485 -3.44 -4.00 -20.86
N ASP A 486 -2.11 -3.99 -20.96
CA ASP A 486 -1.41 -3.66 -22.19
C ASP A 486 -1.57 -4.79 -23.22
N LYS A 487 -2.06 -4.42 -24.41
CA LYS A 487 -2.42 -5.39 -25.44
C LYS A 487 -1.19 -6.12 -25.99
N ASP A 488 -0.12 -5.40 -26.28
CA ASP A 488 1.08 -5.97 -26.91
C ASP A 488 1.73 -7.00 -25.97
N VAL A 489 1.82 -6.67 -24.68
CA VAL A 489 2.31 -7.60 -23.65
C VAL A 489 1.40 -8.82 -23.51
N ILE A 490 0.08 -8.65 -23.51
CA ILE A 490 -0.89 -9.77 -23.42
C ILE A 490 -0.77 -10.71 -24.63
N GLU A 491 -0.69 -10.16 -25.84
CA GLU A 491 -0.54 -10.93 -27.08
C GLU A 491 0.80 -11.69 -27.09
N LYS A 492 1.88 -11.05 -26.64
CA LYS A 492 3.20 -11.70 -26.54
C LYS A 492 3.24 -12.82 -25.50
N ILE A 493 2.54 -12.67 -24.37
CA ILE A 493 2.41 -13.76 -23.38
C ILE A 493 1.63 -14.94 -23.98
N ALA A 494 0.58 -14.68 -24.77
CA ALA A 494 -0.15 -15.75 -25.46
C ALA A 494 0.75 -16.45 -26.50
N GLU A 495 1.54 -15.70 -27.28
CA GLU A 495 2.53 -16.29 -28.19
C GLU A 495 3.56 -17.16 -27.45
N ALA A 496 4.07 -16.67 -26.32
CA ALA A 496 4.99 -17.43 -25.46
C ALA A 496 4.37 -18.74 -24.99
N SER A 497 3.13 -18.69 -24.50
CA SER A 497 2.39 -19.89 -24.11
C SER A 497 2.22 -20.87 -25.28
N GLN A 498 1.86 -20.41 -26.48
CA GLN A 498 1.72 -21.24 -27.67
C GLN A 498 3.03 -21.93 -28.08
N ALA A 499 4.17 -21.28 -27.83
CA ALA A 499 5.50 -21.85 -28.08
C ALA A 499 5.94 -22.86 -27.00
N GLY A 500 5.17 -23.04 -25.93
CA GLY A 500 5.47 -23.95 -24.82
C GLY A 500 6.14 -23.29 -23.61
N VAL A 501 6.23 -21.96 -23.55
CA VAL A 501 6.78 -21.24 -22.40
C VAL A 501 5.76 -21.25 -21.25
N ASN A 502 6.19 -21.68 -20.06
CA ASN A 502 5.40 -21.56 -18.84
C ASN A 502 5.46 -20.12 -18.31
N VAL A 503 4.30 -19.47 -18.19
CA VAL A 503 4.20 -18.08 -17.71
C VAL A 503 3.32 -18.03 -16.45
N THR A 504 3.85 -17.50 -15.35
CA THR A 504 3.04 -17.14 -14.17
C THR A 504 2.88 -15.62 -14.09
N LEU A 505 1.63 -15.17 -14.02
CA LEU A 505 1.27 -13.80 -13.71
C LEU A 505 0.79 -13.73 -12.25
N PHE A 506 1.50 -12.98 -11.43
CA PHE A 506 1.07 -12.62 -10.08
C PHE A 506 0.46 -11.22 -10.13
N VAL A 507 -0.87 -11.15 -10.27
CA VAL A 507 -1.60 -9.90 -10.49
C VAL A 507 -2.72 -9.74 -9.47
N ARG A 508 -2.56 -8.78 -8.55
CA ARG A 508 -3.54 -8.53 -7.48
C ARG A 508 -4.77 -7.71 -7.87
N GLY A 509 -4.67 -6.96 -8.97
CA GLY A 509 -5.69 -6.02 -9.44
C GLY A 509 -6.32 -6.44 -10.77
N ILE A 510 -6.32 -5.52 -11.74
CA ILE A 510 -6.97 -5.75 -13.03
C ILE A 510 -6.13 -6.71 -13.88
N CYS A 511 -6.74 -7.77 -14.40
CA CYS A 511 -6.12 -8.67 -15.37
C CYS A 511 -7.02 -8.82 -16.61
N CYS A 512 -6.55 -8.34 -17.76
CA CYS A 512 -7.24 -8.52 -19.04
C CYS A 512 -6.87 -9.82 -19.77
N LEU A 513 -5.84 -10.55 -19.29
CA LEU A 513 -5.47 -11.86 -19.81
C LEU A 513 -6.36 -12.95 -19.17
N VAL A 514 -6.85 -13.88 -20.00
CA VAL A 514 -7.56 -15.07 -19.53
C VAL A 514 -6.60 -16.26 -19.60
N PRO A 515 -6.30 -16.94 -18.47
CA PRO A 515 -5.44 -18.12 -18.46
C PRO A 515 -6.15 -19.36 -19.00
N GLU A 516 -5.38 -20.37 -19.39
CA GLU A 516 -5.86 -21.72 -19.74
C GLU A 516 -6.87 -21.73 -20.90
N VAL A 517 -6.75 -20.78 -21.84
CA VAL A 517 -7.54 -20.80 -23.09
C VAL A 517 -6.85 -21.74 -24.07
N LYS A 518 -7.57 -22.79 -24.48
CA LYS A 518 -7.05 -23.84 -25.36
C LYS A 518 -6.44 -23.27 -26.66
N GLY A 519 -5.19 -23.62 -26.93
CA GLY A 519 -4.42 -23.20 -28.10
C GLY A 519 -3.90 -21.75 -28.03
N ALA A 520 -4.03 -21.06 -26.90
CA ALA A 520 -3.63 -19.66 -26.76
C ALA A 520 -2.88 -19.38 -25.45
N THR A 521 -3.45 -19.76 -24.31
CA THR A 521 -2.88 -19.48 -22.98
C THR A 521 -2.83 -20.73 -22.10
N ASP A 522 -2.73 -21.92 -22.70
CA ASP A 522 -2.65 -23.22 -22.02
C ASP A 522 -1.56 -23.27 -20.94
N ASN A 523 -0.43 -22.59 -21.16
CA ASN A 523 0.73 -22.57 -20.26
C ASN A 523 0.80 -21.29 -19.42
N VAL A 524 -0.29 -20.53 -19.32
CA VAL A 524 -0.37 -19.31 -18.50
C VAL A 524 -1.15 -19.57 -17.23
N ARG A 525 -0.52 -19.33 -16.08
CA ARG A 525 -1.14 -19.34 -14.77
C ARG A 525 -1.30 -17.91 -14.26
N VAL A 526 -2.48 -17.56 -13.75
CA VAL A 526 -2.71 -16.23 -13.14
C VAL A 526 -3.12 -16.41 -11.69
N VAL A 527 -2.37 -15.81 -10.77
CA VAL A 527 -2.60 -15.86 -9.33
C VAL A 527 -2.70 -14.46 -8.72
N SER A 528 -3.39 -14.37 -7.58
CA SER A 528 -3.60 -13.11 -6.85
C SER A 528 -3.60 -13.37 -5.35
N ILE A 529 -2.89 -12.54 -4.59
CA ILE A 529 -3.04 -12.40 -3.14
C ILE A 529 -3.69 -11.05 -2.84
N VAL A 530 -4.80 -11.09 -2.10
CA VAL A 530 -5.42 -9.91 -1.49
C VAL A 530 -5.52 -10.21 0.01
N GLY A 531 -4.57 -9.67 0.76
CA GLY A 531 -4.39 -9.93 2.19
C GLY A 531 -4.52 -8.69 3.06
N ARG A 532 -3.89 -8.74 4.23
CA ARG A 532 -3.78 -7.61 5.18
C ARG A 532 -2.98 -6.46 4.57
N LEU A 533 -1.88 -6.80 3.90
CA LEU A 533 -0.99 -5.87 3.21
C LEU A 533 -1.36 -5.81 1.73
N LEU A 534 -1.09 -4.67 1.12
CA LEU A 534 -1.38 -4.41 -0.27
C LEU A 534 -0.19 -4.82 -1.14
N GLU A 535 -0.32 -5.91 -1.88
CA GLU A 535 0.69 -6.37 -2.84
C GLU A 535 1.00 -5.28 -3.88
N HIS A 536 2.18 -4.66 -3.84
CA HIS A 536 2.46 -3.47 -4.67
C HIS A 536 3.72 -3.53 -5.54
N SER A 537 4.70 -4.36 -5.17
CA SER A 537 5.95 -4.54 -5.90
C SER A 537 5.71 -5.09 -7.32
N ARG A 538 6.52 -4.63 -8.27
CA ARG A 538 6.54 -5.16 -9.64
C ARG A 538 7.90 -5.83 -9.88
N ILE A 539 7.84 -7.09 -10.28
CA ILE A 539 9.00 -7.97 -10.44
C ILE A 539 8.81 -8.77 -11.73
N TYR A 540 9.78 -8.71 -12.63
CA TYR A 540 9.75 -9.41 -13.92
C TYR A 540 10.95 -10.33 -14.02
N CYS A 541 10.71 -11.63 -14.07
CA CYS A 541 11.73 -12.65 -14.21
C CYS A 541 11.54 -13.39 -15.54
N PHE A 542 12.63 -13.53 -16.30
CA PHE A 542 12.65 -14.24 -17.58
C PHE A 542 13.76 -15.30 -17.57
N GLY A 543 13.42 -16.53 -17.91
CA GLY A 543 14.27 -17.70 -17.72
C GLY A 543 13.90 -18.47 -16.47
N VAL A 544 14.73 -19.45 -16.11
CA VAL A 544 14.48 -20.37 -15.01
C VAL A 544 15.43 -20.07 -13.86
N GLY A 545 14.87 -19.79 -12.68
CA GLY A 545 15.64 -19.74 -11.43
C GLY A 545 16.56 -18.60 -11.11
N GLU A 546 17.66 -18.94 -10.43
CA GLU A 546 18.70 -17.99 -10.07
C GLU A 546 19.40 -17.40 -11.32
N ASP A 547 19.43 -18.17 -12.42
CA ASP A 547 19.92 -17.73 -13.73
C ASP A 547 18.92 -16.85 -14.48
N CYS A 548 17.69 -16.67 -13.98
CA CYS A 548 16.72 -15.80 -14.62
C CYS A 548 17.21 -14.35 -14.66
N ARG A 549 16.85 -13.64 -15.72
CA ARG A 549 16.98 -12.18 -15.78
C ARG A 549 15.85 -11.58 -14.97
N MET A 550 16.20 -10.91 -13.87
CA MET A 550 15.24 -10.27 -12.97
C MET A 550 15.30 -8.75 -13.11
N TYR A 551 14.14 -8.14 -13.24
CA TYR A 551 13.94 -6.70 -13.20
C TYR A 551 12.95 -6.33 -12.10
N LEU A 552 13.26 -5.25 -11.38
CA LEU A 552 12.29 -4.53 -10.57
C LEU A 552 11.76 -3.34 -11.36
N SER A 553 10.54 -2.88 -11.07
CA SER A 553 9.95 -1.75 -11.80
C SER A 553 8.99 -0.90 -10.98
N SER A 554 8.89 0.37 -11.35
CA SER A 554 7.80 1.27 -10.91
C SER A 554 6.54 1.14 -11.77
N ALA A 555 6.64 0.55 -12.97
CA ALA A 555 5.56 0.39 -13.94
C ALA A 555 4.70 -0.85 -13.67
N ASP A 556 3.40 -0.75 -13.93
CA ASP A 556 2.56 -1.94 -14.17
C ASP A 556 2.53 -2.29 -15.65
N LEU A 557 1.99 -3.45 -15.99
CA LEU A 557 1.80 -3.91 -17.37
C LEU A 557 0.54 -3.30 -18.01
N MET A 558 0.40 -1.98 -17.90
CA MET A 558 -0.72 -1.21 -18.44
C MET A 558 -0.23 -0.22 -19.49
N THR A 559 -1.00 -0.03 -20.57
CA THR A 559 -0.70 0.92 -21.66
C THR A 559 -0.35 2.31 -21.15
N ARG A 560 -1.06 2.82 -20.13
CA ARG A 560 -0.74 4.14 -19.56
C ARG A 560 0.63 4.20 -18.87
N ASN A 561 1.11 3.10 -18.30
CA ASN A 561 2.41 3.03 -17.63
C ASN A 561 3.53 2.81 -18.64
N LEU A 562 3.28 1.99 -19.65
CA LEU A 562 4.27 1.64 -20.65
C LEU A 562 4.42 2.69 -21.77
N ASP A 563 3.35 3.42 -22.11
CA ASP A 563 3.34 4.32 -23.27
C ASP A 563 3.05 5.79 -22.94
N LYS A 564 2.52 6.09 -21.74
CA LYS A 564 2.02 7.43 -21.37
C LYS A 564 2.58 7.97 -20.05
N ARG A 565 3.61 7.33 -19.52
CA ARG A 565 4.28 7.73 -18.27
C ARG A 565 5.78 7.57 -18.40
N ILE A 566 6.47 8.36 -17.60
CA ILE A 566 7.88 8.13 -17.29
C ILE A 566 7.95 7.20 -16.10
N GLU A 567 8.41 5.98 -16.34
CA GLU A 567 8.59 4.91 -15.36
C GLU A 567 9.98 4.32 -15.55
N ILE A 568 10.48 3.62 -14.53
CA ILE A 568 11.79 2.96 -14.57
C ILE A 568 11.65 1.46 -14.28
N ALA A 569 12.45 0.67 -14.97
CA ALA A 569 12.75 -0.71 -14.63
C ALA A 569 14.26 -0.90 -14.60
N TRP A 570 14.76 -1.77 -13.73
CA TRP A 570 16.19 -1.99 -13.58
C TRP A 570 16.51 -3.44 -13.25
N PRO A 571 17.63 -3.97 -13.78
CA PRO A 571 18.06 -5.33 -13.52
C PRO A 571 18.61 -5.50 -12.10
N ILE A 572 18.51 -6.71 -11.56
CA ILE A 572 19.20 -7.11 -10.33
C ILE A 572 20.34 -8.05 -10.69
N PHE A 573 21.58 -7.55 -10.59
CA PHE A 573 22.80 -8.30 -10.87
C PHE A 573 23.31 -9.09 -9.65
N ASN A 574 23.18 -8.50 -8.46
CA ASN A 574 23.65 -9.13 -7.22
C ASN A 574 22.89 -10.45 -6.96
N PRO A 575 23.59 -11.60 -6.91
CA PRO A 575 22.96 -12.90 -6.76
C PRO A 575 22.29 -13.09 -5.38
N GLU A 576 22.81 -12.48 -4.32
CA GLU A 576 22.22 -12.57 -2.97
C GLU A 576 20.88 -11.82 -2.91
N ILE A 577 20.83 -10.61 -3.48
CA ILE A 577 19.60 -9.82 -3.58
C ILE A 577 18.58 -10.55 -4.46
N LYS A 578 19.01 -11.07 -5.62
CA LYS A 578 18.13 -11.86 -6.50
C LYS A 578 17.55 -13.06 -5.77
N LYS A 579 18.39 -13.83 -5.07
CA LYS A 579 17.96 -14.99 -4.27
C LYS A 579 16.98 -14.59 -3.19
N ARG A 580 17.23 -13.49 -2.45
CA ARG A 580 16.32 -12.96 -1.43
C ARG A 580 14.94 -12.64 -2.01
N ILE A 581 14.88 -12.04 -3.20
CA ILE A 581 13.63 -11.75 -3.91
C ILE A 581 12.93 -13.04 -4.35
N LEU A 582 13.66 -14.00 -4.93
CA LEU A 582 13.11 -15.30 -5.33
C LEU A 582 12.55 -16.08 -4.13
N ASP A 583 13.25 -16.09 -3.00
CA ASP A 583 12.79 -16.71 -1.75
C ASP A 583 11.48 -16.07 -1.25
N GLY A 584 11.36 -14.73 -1.36
CA GLY A 584 10.13 -14.02 -1.05
C GLY A 584 8.97 -14.37 -1.97
N ILE A 585 9.24 -14.49 -3.28
CA ILE A 585 8.24 -14.94 -4.26
C ILE A 585 7.80 -16.38 -3.95
N ASP A 586 8.73 -17.28 -3.65
CA ASP A 586 8.42 -18.68 -3.33
C ASP A 586 7.55 -18.79 -2.07
N ILE A 587 7.80 -17.96 -1.05
CA ILE A 587 6.91 -17.85 0.13
C ILE A 587 5.50 -17.42 -0.31
N CYS A 588 5.37 -16.36 -1.11
CA CYS A 588 4.07 -15.93 -1.61
C CYS A 588 3.36 -17.00 -2.46
N MET A 589 4.09 -17.77 -3.24
CA MET A 589 3.50 -18.82 -4.09
C MET A 589 3.11 -20.09 -3.34
N LYS A 590 3.61 -20.26 -2.11
CA LYS A 590 3.19 -21.30 -1.16
C LYS A 590 1.99 -20.91 -0.31
N ASP A 591 1.53 -19.66 -0.41
CA ASP A 591 0.35 -19.18 0.31
C ASP A 591 -0.88 -20.04 -0.02
N THR A 592 -1.53 -20.54 1.04
CA THR A 592 -2.77 -21.31 0.94
C THR A 592 -3.95 -20.59 1.60
N ALA A 593 -3.68 -19.52 2.36
CA ALA A 593 -4.68 -18.73 3.07
C ALA A 593 -5.41 -17.72 2.16
N LYS A 594 -4.67 -17.01 1.31
CA LYS A 594 -5.07 -15.82 0.55
C LYS A 594 -4.84 -15.94 -0.95
N LEU A 595 -3.96 -16.82 -1.42
CA LEU A 595 -3.67 -16.98 -2.83
C LEU A 595 -4.86 -17.62 -3.56
N ARG A 596 -5.26 -16.97 -4.65
CA ARG A 596 -6.36 -17.39 -5.51
C ARG A 596 -5.88 -17.48 -6.94
N GLN A 597 -6.33 -18.50 -7.65
CA GLN A 597 -6.03 -18.67 -9.07
C GLN A 597 -7.22 -18.23 -9.91
N LEU A 598 -6.97 -17.42 -10.93
CA LEU A 598 -7.96 -17.07 -11.95
C LEU A 598 -8.12 -18.25 -12.90
N LYS A 599 -9.35 -18.68 -13.14
CA LYS A 599 -9.69 -19.77 -14.05
C LYS A 599 -10.09 -19.23 -15.43
N SER A 600 -10.08 -20.09 -16.45
CA SER A 600 -10.52 -19.76 -17.81
C SER A 600 -11.96 -19.22 -17.91
N ASN A 601 -12.82 -19.56 -16.93
CA ASN A 601 -14.19 -19.03 -16.81
C ASN A 601 -14.27 -17.63 -16.16
N LYS A 602 -13.12 -16.97 -15.94
CA LYS A 602 -12.99 -15.62 -15.35
C LYS A 602 -13.40 -15.51 -13.88
N THR A 603 -13.50 -16.64 -13.19
CA THR A 603 -13.71 -16.67 -11.73
C THR A 603 -12.41 -17.01 -11.02
N TYR A 604 -12.24 -16.48 -9.81
CA TYR A 604 -11.15 -16.87 -8.93
C TYR A 604 -11.55 -18.06 -8.07
N THR A 605 -10.60 -18.97 -7.79
CA THR A 605 -10.80 -20.04 -6.81
C THR A 605 -11.25 -19.49 -5.45
N PRO A 606 -12.02 -20.25 -4.65
CA PRO A 606 -12.32 -19.88 -3.26
C PRO A 606 -11.06 -19.78 -2.40
N LEU A 607 -11.10 -18.99 -1.32
CA LEU A 607 -10.04 -18.98 -0.31
C LEU A 607 -9.89 -20.38 0.32
N GLY A 608 -8.65 -20.80 0.62
CA GLY A 608 -8.36 -22.12 1.19
C GLY A 608 -8.41 -23.27 0.18
N SER A 609 -8.76 -23.02 -1.09
CA SER A 609 -8.80 -24.07 -2.13
C SER A 609 -7.44 -24.70 -2.46
N LEU A 610 -6.36 -24.06 -2.03
CA LEU A 610 -4.99 -24.54 -2.20
C LEU A 610 -4.42 -25.13 -0.90
N CYS A 611 -5.21 -25.22 0.18
CA CYS A 611 -4.79 -25.92 1.38
C CYS A 611 -4.57 -27.40 1.06
N ASP A 612 -3.43 -27.89 1.53
CA ASP A 612 -3.13 -29.31 1.52
C ASP A 612 -4.10 -30.07 2.44
N VAL A 613 -4.33 -31.34 2.16
CA VAL A 613 -5.11 -32.23 3.03
C VAL A 613 -4.18 -33.21 3.72
N ASP A 614 -4.52 -33.58 4.95
CA ASP A 614 -3.87 -34.64 5.70
C ASP A 614 -4.27 -36.03 5.18
N GLU A 615 -3.74 -37.08 5.80
CA GLU A 615 -4.01 -38.48 5.45
C GLU A 615 -5.49 -38.88 5.62
N ASN A 616 -6.25 -38.13 6.43
CA ASN A 616 -7.67 -38.33 6.66
C ASN A 616 -8.55 -37.49 5.71
N GLY A 617 -7.94 -36.68 4.84
CA GLY A 617 -8.64 -35.77 3.93
C GLY A 617 -9.05 -34.43 4.56
N GLU A 618 -8.57 -34.11 5.77
CA GLU A 618 -8.82 -32.83 6.44
C GLU A 618 -7.83 -31.76 5.98
N ALA A 619 -8.31 -30.54 5.73
CA ALA A 619 -7.43 -29.46 5.28
C ALA A 619 -6.44 -29.05 6.38
N LEU A 620 -5.14 -29.05 6.05
CA LEU A 620 -4.08 -28.51 6.90
C LEU A 620 -4.31 -27.01 7.19
N PRO A 621 -3.77 -26.51 8.31
CA PRO A 621 -3.85 -25.09 8.64
C PRO A 621 -3.38 -24.21 7.49
N PRO A 622 -4.13 -23.14 7.14
CA PRO A 622 -3.76 -22.27 6.04
C PRO A 622 -2.47 -21.52 6.35
N PHE A 623 -1.58 -21.45 5.36
CA PHE A 623 -0.33 -20.70 5.42
C PHE A 623 -0.55 -19.32 4.79
N ASP A 624 -0.33 -18.25 5.57
CA ASP A 624 -0.41 -16.86 5.11
C ASP A 624 1.01 -16.31 4.88
N ALA A 625 1.32 -16.00 3.63
CA ALA A 625 2.66 -15.55 3.24
C ALA A 625 3.00 -14.17 3.82
N GLN A 626 2.03 -13.29 4.00
CA GLN A 626 2.30 -11.95 4.50
C GLN A 626 2.69 -11.98 5.98
N ASP A 627 2.01 -12.81 6.78
CA ASP A 627 2.37 -13.04 8.17
C ASP A 627 3.73 -13.74 8.31
N ALA A 628 4.01 -14.75 7.48
CA ALA A 628 5.31 -15.42 7.47
C ALA A 628 6.47 -14.48 7.11
N LEU A 629 6.26 -13.55 6.17
CA LEU A 629 7.27 -12.55 5.79
C LEU A 629 7.49 -11.49 6.90
N LEU A 630 6.43 -11.09 7.61
CA LEU A 630 6.54 -10.23 8.79
C LEU A 630 7.36 -10.89 9.89
N GLU A 631 7.08 -12.16 10.21
CA GLU A 631 7.83 -12.93 11.20
C GLU A 631 9.28 -13.12 10.78
N LYS A 632 9.54 -13.46 9.51
CA LYS A 632 10.89 -13.60 8.95
C LYS A 632 11.72 -12.33 9.10
N ALA A 633 11.15 -11.17 8.76
CA ALA A 633 11.84 -9.89 8.89
C ALA A 633 12.13 -9.53 10.36
N ALA A 634 11.17 -9.75 11.26
CA ALA A 634 11.36 -9.52 12.68
C ALA A 634 12.45 -10.43 13.28
N ALA A 635 12.47 -11.71 12.89
CA ALA A 635 13.49 -12.67 13.32
C ALA A 635 14.88 -12.27 12.81
N ALA A 636 15.00 -11.94 11.51
CA ALA A 636 16.27 -11.51 10.91
C ALA A 636 16.84 -10.26 11.60
N SER A 637 15.99 -9.26 11.86
CA SER A 637 16.39 -8.04 12.57
C SER A 637 16.89 -8.32 13.99
N LYS A 638 16.24 -9.24 14.70
CA LYS A 638 16.65 -9.64 16.05
C LYS A 638 17.98 -10.37 16.04
N THR A 639 18.19 -11.29 15.10
CA THR A 639 19.46 -12.01 14.95
C THR A 639 20.60 -11.05 14.65
N ALA A 640 20.43 -10.14 13.68
CA ALA A 640 21.43 -9.14 13.34
C ALA A 640 21.80 -8.23 14.53
N ALA A 641 20.80 -7.82 15.33
CA ALA A 641 21.06 -7.02 16.53
C ALA A 641 21.84 -7.77 17.62
N ILE A 642 21.66 -9.09 17.74
CA ILE A 642 22.43 -9.93 18.67
C ILE A 642 23.87 -10.07 18.18
N GLU A 643 24.06 -10.31 16.87
CA GLU A 643 25.38 -10.42 16.26
C GLU A 643 26.17 -9.10 16.41
N GLU A 644 25.54 -7.96 16.16
CA GLU A 644 26.11 -6.62 16.38
C GLU A 644 26.55 -6.42 17.84
N ALA A 645 25.68 -6.75 18.81
CA ALA A 645 26.01 -6.63 20.23
C ALA A 645 27.17 -7.56 20.67
N VAL A 646 27.27 -8.75 20.09
CA VAL A 646 28.38 -9.68 20.33
C VAL A 646 29.68 -9.15 19.75
N GLU A 647 29.66 -8.58 18.53
CA GLU A 647 30.82 -7.92 17.92
C GLU A 647 31.31 -6.73 18.75
N GLU A 648 30.40 -5.86 19.20
CA GLU A 648 30.73 -4.71 20.06
C GLU A 648 31.34 -5.16 21.39
N THR A 649 30.76 -6.18 22.02
CA THR A 649 31.27 -6.74 23.27
C THR A 649 32.68 -7.31 23.05
N ARG A 650 32.88 -8.08 21.98
CA ARG A 650 34.20 -8.65 21.64
C ARG A 650 35.24 -7.55 21.39
N ALA A 651 34.89 -6.53 20.60
CA ALA A 651 35.76 -5.38 20.34
C ALA A 651 36.12 -4.62 21.62
N SER A 652 35.17 -4.47 22.56
CA SER A 652 35.42 -3.82 23.85
C SER A 652 36.39 -4.62 24.74
N VAL A 653 36.30 -5.95 24.75
CA VAL A 653 37.16 -6.86 25.52
C VAL A 653 38.56 -6.93 24.92
N GLU A 654 38.67 -7.02 23.59
CA GLU A 654 39.95 -6.97 22.88
C GLU A 654 40.64 -5.60 23.08
N GLY A 655 39.87 -4.49 23.05
CA GLY A 655 40.37 -3.14 23.35
C GLY A 655 40.83 -2.94 24.80
N THR A 656 40.19 -3.58 25.79
CA THR A 656 40.67 -3.56 27.18
C THR A 656 41.90 -4.43 27.40
N SER A 657 42.06 -5.52 26.64
CA SER A 657 43.28 -6.34 26.66
C SER A 657 44.49 -5.62 26.04
N ALA A 658 44.28 -4.81 24.99
CA ALA A 658 45.32 -3.98 24.39
C ALA A 658 45.74 -2.80 25.29
N ALA A 659 44.80 -2.23 26.05
CA ALA A 659 45.10 -1.18 27.03
C ALA A 659 45.85 -1.70 28.27
N THR A 660 45.64 -2.96 28.69
CA THR A 660 46.41 -3.56 29.79
C THR A 660 47.82 -4.00 29.36
N GLY A 661 48.06 -4.29 28.09
CA GLY A 661 49.40 -4.53 27.53
C GLY A 661 50.27 -3.27 27.37
N ALA A 662 49.66 -2.08 27.25
CA ALA A 662 50.38 -0.81 27.13
C ALA A 662 50.78 -0.19 28.48
N ALA A 663 50.22 -0.67 29.60
CA ALA A 663 50.51 -0.16 30.94
C ALA A 663 51.71 -0.85 31.64
N THR A 664 52.35 -1.85 31.03
CA THR A 664 53.56 -2.50 31.56
C THR A 664 54.88 -1.95 30.98
N GLY A 665 54.84 -0.80 30.31
CA GLY A 665 55.98 -0.16 29.66
C GLY A 665 56.38 1.19 30.24
N SER A 666 56.19 1.47 31.54
CA SER A 666 56.73 2.69 32.17
C SER A 666 56.73 2.62 33.70
N ALA A 667 57.57 1.77 34.29
CA ALA A 667 57.97 1.90 35.69
C ALA A 667 59.24 1.07 35.96
N ALA A 668 60.38 1.49 35.40
CA ALA A 668 61.69 0.99 35.78
C ALA A 668 62.62 2.18 36.10
N ALA A 669 62.49 2.73 37.31
CA ALA A 669 63.56 3.44 38.03
C ALA A 669 63.03 4.04 39.35
N ALA A 670 63.19 3.32 40.47
CA ALA A 670 63.47 3.93 41.78
C ALA A 670 63.85 2.84 42.80
N ALA A 671 64.82 3.18 43.64
CA ALA A 671 65.68 2.31 44.43
C ALA A 671 65.13 1.84 45.80
N ALA A 672 65.61 0.66 46.20
CA ALA A 672 66.20 0.28 47.49
C ALA A 672 65.41 0.31 48.83
N GLY A 673 65.46 -0.83 49.55
CA GLY A 673 65.51 -0.88 51.02
C GLY A 673 64.62 -1.96 51.69
N PRO A 674 65.02 -2.60 52.81
CA PRO A 674 64.92 -4.06 52.95
C PRO A 674 64.07 -4.62 54.12
N ALA A 675 63.76 -5.93 53.98
CA ALA A 675 63.63 -7.01 54.98
C ALA A 675 62.85 -6.81 56.30
N ALA A 676 61.88 -7.70 56.58
CA ALA A 676 61.95 -8.70 57.67
C ALA A 676 60.59 -9.36 58.00
N ALA A 677 60.69 -10.60 58.51
CA ALA A 677 59.86 -11.28 59.50
C ALA A 677 58.94 -12.44 59.02
N ALA A 678 59.28 -13.59 59.62
CA ALA A 678 58.72 -14.94 59.53
C ALA A 678 57.34 -15.09 60.20
N GLY A 679 56.52 -16.04 59.72
CA GLY A 679 56.13 -17.27 60.45
C GLY A 679 54.65 -17.16 60.85
N SER A 680 53.76 -18.16 60.79
CA SER A 680 53.80 -19.63 60.80
C SER A 680 52.47 -20.15 60.20
N ALA A 681 52.45 -21.12 59.29
CA ALA A 681 52.27 -22.57 59.52
C ALA A 681 50.81 -23.09 59.57
N ALA A 682 50.45 -23.88 58.55
CA ALA A 682 49.74 -25.16 58.69
C ALA A 682 49.96 -26.01 57.41
N ALA A 683 50.41 -27.25 57.61
CA ALA A 683 50.78 -28.29 56.65
C ALA A 683 49.55 -28.95 55.96
N GLY A 684 49.65 -29.80 54.93
CA GLY A 684 50.78 -30.46 54.28
C GLY A 684 50.30 -31.31 53.08
N ASP A 685 51.27 -31.60 52.21
CA ASP A 685 51.29 -32.43 50.98
C ASP A 685 50.44 -33.72 50.99
N ALA A 686 49.76 -34.11 49.90
CA ALA A 686 50.22 -34.55 48.56
C ALA A 686 50.58 -36.05 48.47
N GLY A 687 50.30 -36.64 47.30
CA GLY A 687 51.04 -37.81 46.82
C GLY A 687 50.21 -38.93 46.19
N ASP A 688 50.36 -39.04 44.86
CA ASP A 688 50.39 -40.27 44.06
C ASP A 688 49.10 -41.09 43.83
N ALA A 689 48.98 -41.93 42.80
CA ALA A 689 49.47 -42.06 41.41
C ALA A 689 48.89 -43.42 40.91
N THR A 690 49.04 -43.70 39.61
CA THR A 690 49.05 -45.04 38.95
C THR A 690 47.74 -45.78 38.62
N SER A 691 47.33 -45.64 37.34
CA SER A 691 47.36 -46.62 36.24
C SER A 691 46.84 -48.09 36.34
N ALA A 692 46.27 -48.51 35.20
CA ALA A 692 46.22 -49.84 34.56
C ALA A 692 45.01 -50.76 34.91
N ALA A 693 44.49 -51.64 34.05
CA ALA A 693 44.35 -51.80 32.59
C ALA A 693 43.57 -53.14 32.37
N ALA A 694 43.10 -53.39 31.13
CA ALA A 694 42.63 -54.66 30.54
C ALA A 694 41.18 -55.13 30.82
N ALA A 695 40.41 -55.76 29.92
CA ALA A 695 40.49 -56.08 28.49
C ALA A 695 39.16 -56.74 28.01
N GLY A 696 38.91 -56.75 26.68
CA GLY A 696 37.98 -57.63 25.94
C GLY A 696 37.09 -56.87 24.93
N SER A 697 37.41 -56.72 23.62
CA SER A 697 37.21 -57.64 22.45
C SER A 697 35.74 -58.06 22.23
N ALA A 698 35.09 -58.14 21.04
CA ALA A 698 35.35 -57.95 19.60
C ALA A 698 33.92 -57.94 18.94
N GLU A 699 33.59 -57.05 17.99
CA GLU A 699 33.56 -57.24 16.51
C GLU A 699 32.40 -58.08 15.90
N GLN A 700 31.86 -57.57 14.77
CA GLN A 700 31.14 -58.21 13.63
C GLN A 700 29.58 -58.22 13.54
N GLY A 701 29.06 -57.29 12.73
CA GLY A 701 28.41 -57.49 11.41
C GLY A 701 27.29 -58.54 11.18
N SER A 702 26.17 -58.11 10.56
CA SER A 702 25.55 -58.81 9.41
C SER A 702 24.43 -58.00 8.74
N ASP A 703 24.43 -58.07 7.41
CA ASP A 703 23.49 -57.51 6.45
C ASP A 703 22.13 -58.24 6.39
N ASN A 704 21.18 -57.55 5.72
CA ASN A 704 20.28 -58.02 4.63
C ASN A 704 18.74 -57.86 4.89
N PRO A 705 17.87 -57.88 3.84
CA PRO A 705 17.32 -56.67 3.20
C PRO A 705 15.77 -56.74 3.04
N ASP A 706 15.22 -55.88 2.16
CA ASP A 706 13.87 -55.89 1.56
C ASP A 706 12.71 -55.24 2.33
N GLY A 707 12.30 -54.08 1.81
CA GLY A 707 11.06 -53.38 2.13
C GLY A 707 10.87 -52.22 1.17
N ALA A 708 10.35 -52.50 -0.02
CA ALA A 708 9.98 -51.47 -0.99
C ALA A 708 8.77 -50.67 -0.46
N GLU A 709 9.03 -49.45 0.02
CA GLU A 709 7.99 -48.45 0.29
C GLU A 709 8.00 -47.41 -0.84
N GLU A 710 6.86 -47.31 -1.55
CA GLU A 710 6.56 -46.24 -2.48
C GLU A 710 6.63 -44.89 -1.75
N ALA A 711 7.65 -44.10 -2.07
CA ALA A 711 7.79 -42.75 -1.55
C ALA A 711 6.63 -41.86 -2.05
N PRO A 712 5.97 -41.08 -1.16
CA PRO A 712 4.92 -40.16 -1.56
C PRO A 712 5.51 -39.07 -2.45
N LYS A 713 4.81 -38.75 -3.55
CA LYS A 713 5.15 -37.66 -4.48
C LYS A 713 5.40 -36.36 -3.72
N LYS A 714 6.67 -36.00 -3.53
CA LYS A 714 7.08 -34.68 -3.03
C LYS A 714 6.51 -33.62 -3.96
N LYS A 715 5.66 -32.74 -3.40
CA LYS A 715 5.16 -31.54 -4.09
C LYS A 715 6.35 -30.67 -4.48
N LYS A 716 6.59 -30.54 -5.79
CA LYS A 716 7.55 -29.60 -6.36
C LYS A 716 7.15 -28.18 -5.94
N GLY A 717 8.03 -27.48 -5.21
CA GLY A 717 7.83 -26.06 -4.85
C GLY A 717 7.73 -25.14 -6.08
N PHE A 718 7.37 -23.88 -5.89
CA PHE A 718 7.19 -22.93 -7.00
C PHE A 718 8.48 -22.74 -7.81
N LEU A 719 9.64 -22.73 -7.14
CA LEU A 719 10.93 -22.86 -7.81
C LEU A 719 10.93 -24.11 -8.72
N ALA A 720 10.66 -25.31 -8.21
CA ALA A 720 10.64 -26.54 -9.01
C ALA A 720 9.59 -26.57 -10.15
N TRP A 721 8.53 -25.72 -10.09
CA TRP A 721 7.57 -25.51 -11.18
C TRP A 721 8.06 -24.50 -12.23
N LEU A 722 8.82 -23.48 -11.82
CA LEU A 722 9.61 -22.64 -12.73
C LEU A 722 10.75 -23.42 -13.40
N PHE A 723 11.21 -24.52 -12.81
CA PHE A 723 12.44 -25.22 -13.16
C PHE A 723 12.30 -26.56 -13.90
N GLY A 724 11.14 -27.23 -13.93
CA GLY A 724 11.10 -28.57 -14.52
C GLY A 724 9.75 -29.21 -14.65
#